data_AF-A0A094FVH1-F1
#
_entry.id   AF-A0A094FVH1-F1
#
_cell.length_a   1.000
_cell.length_b   1.000
_cell.length_c   1.000
_cell.angle_alpha   90.00
_cell.angle_beta   90.00
_cell.angle_gamma   90.00
#
_symmetry.space_group_name_H-M   'P 1'
#
loop_
_entity.id
_entity.type
_entity.pdbx_description
1 polymer ?
#
loop_
_entity_poly.entity_id
_entity_poly.type
_entity_poly.pdbx_seq_one_letter_code
_entity_poly.pdbx_strand_id
1 'polypeptide(L)'
;MRNSRLLLLAGLAASIVAEPIPLRARQTAAAVVRRQDVPDDCTLLDTADSKDEDCEYFSNLWGITVADFIAWNPSVGADCSGITVGGEYCVERNWGIPVPTTTGGGVPEPTNTVPSPVQEGIIDTCTSYHKAVSGDDCSKLTAKFGFTLADFIKWNPAVDETCAGFWLGYYYCVATPGSPTGTVTAGPEPTSTVPSPVQEGIIDTCTTYHKAASGDDCSKLTARFGFTLADFIKWNPAVDENCAGFWLGYYYCIGTPGTPTESTVPTPTGCANAPNPTQPGAICACKRWHKVASGNNCETIQKQYSITAAQFQKWNPEVGSTCATLWLGYNAEPRSTAVEALPAFCFGHVETVKLSGERKSSCLGIGVLSDGLEYTFKKRPRKEGSSFTSWILGGIDGANYGREVGPQTSPQILATPNSPSPDLSIPISIFDMFPPPAVQMEQRASTRHVLPSVMMRSGTSKGLFLHRRDLPQAESEWSNILLSAMGSRDGDQRQLDGVGGATSTTSKAAVISKSTRPGIDVDYTFIQIGVGSNKVDFSGNCGNMCSGVGPFALDEGLVIPGPRQTEIEVSIFNTNTSRKIVETVQVGSDGKFREDGNYRIGGVQGTASRIKVAFVGPAGSMTSKLFPTSHRQEEIHVSSIPGMEPFTVNASMVDAANPFVFVDASSMPQPWHSIGHNDPATLKLIEGIRRIAAVKMGLATDEISAGLVQGTPKIAILSPPQFQRENVEHGKVQDIYVTSYSMGKKHPSFQLTGAVCLSAAVSVPGTIASDICQRRFYNSPPGTPPEMLMEEQDLKVGTKEKQVIIAHGSGEISADVKMREESDGKVVVESVSVSRTARRLFEGNVLINI
;
A
#
# COMPACT_ATOMS: atom_id res chain seq x y z
N MET A 1 -62.71 42.67 53.51
CA MET A 1 -62.46 43.18 54.87
C MET A 1 -60.96 43.43 55.03
N ARG A 2 -60.57 44.30 55.98
CA ARG A 2 -59.23 44.53 56.61
C ARG A 2 -58.02 43.71 56.09
N ASN A 3 -56.83 44.28 55.80
CA ASN A 3 -56.32 45.64 56.03
C ASN A 3 -55.26 46.10 54.99
N SER A 4 -55.24 47.42 54.76
CA SER A 4 -54.14 48.38 54.41
C SER A 4 -52.89 47.92 53.63
N ARG A 5 -52.49 48.47 52.47
CA ARG A 5 -52.35 49.86 51.91
C ARG A 5 -50.98 50.56 52.14
N LEU A 6 -50.21 50.73 51.06
CA LEU A 6 -49.47 51.92 50.51
C LEU A 6 -48.68 51.40 49.26
N LEU A 7 -48.67 51.97 48.04
CA LEU A 7 -48.29 53.30 47.52
C LEU A 7 -46.76 53.56 47.69
N LEU A 8 -45.94 53.99 46.70
CA LEU A 8 -46.22 54.58 45.36
C LEU A 8 -45.00 54.52 44.36
N LEU A 9 -45.29 54.50 43.04
CA LEU A 9 -44.56 54.93 41.80
C LEU A 9 -43.02 55.12 41.69
N ALA A 10 -42.48 54.66 40.52
CA ALA A 10 -41.46 55.25 39.59
C ALA A 10 -40.60 54.12 38.95
N GLY A 11 -40.04 54.18 37.74
CA GLY A 11 -40.09 55.15 36.62
C GLY A 11 -39.51 54.50 35.32
N LEU A 12 -39.56 55.17 34.16
CA LEU A 12 -39.23 54.57 32.84
C LEU A 12 -37.77 54.76 32.35
N ALA A 13 -37.39 53.87 31.42
CA ALA A 13 -36.61 54.10 30.18
C ALA A 13 -35.06 53.97 30.13
N ALA A 14 -34.66 53.10 29.19
CA ALA A 14 -33.66 53.29 28.13
C ALA A 14 -32.13 53.23 28.38
N SER A 15 -31.50 52.54 27.42
CA SER A 15 -30.10 52.38 27.01
C SER A 15 -29.11 53.52 27.26
N ILE A 16 -27.81 53.17 27.39
CA ILE A 16 -26.69 53.81 26.68
C ILE A 16 -25.42 52.92 26.67
N VAL A 17 -24.54 53.19 25.70
CA VAL A 17 -23.27 52.53 25.35
C VAL A 17 -22.17 52.66 26.43
N ALA A 18 -21.22 51.71 26.47
CA ALA A 18 -19.91 51.91 27.08
C ALA A 18 -18.76 51.22 26.29
N GLU A 19 -17.86 52.02 25.72
CA GLU A 19 -16.48 51.66 25.32
C GLU A 19 -15.49 52.68 25.98
N PRO A 20 -14.17 52.75 25.67
CA PRO A 20 -13.17 51.95 26.39
C PRO A 20 -11.96 52.76 26.90
N ILE A 21 -11.50 52.54 28.15
CA ILE A 21 -10.35 53.27 28.73
C ILE A 21 -9.65 52.42 29.82
N PRO A 22 -8.31 52.45 29.99
CA PRO A 22 -7.26 52.27 28.98
C PRO A 22 -6.18 51.23 29.41
N LEU A 23 -5.23 50.93 28.50
CA LEU A 23 -3.98 50.26 28.83
C LEU A 23 -3.05 51.12 29.70
N ARG A 24 -2.52 50.56 30.80
CA ARG A 24 -1.13 50.85 31.24
C ARG A 24 -0.54 49.72 32.08
N ALA A 25 0.72 49.37 31.80
CA ALA A 25 1.39 48.23 32.40
C ALA A 25 2.42 48.65 33.47
N ARG A 26 2.56 47.84 34.53
CA ARG A 26 3.86 47.17 34.80
C ARG A 26 3.76 45.97 35.74
N GLN A 27 4.62 45.00 35.41
CA GLN A 27 4.82 43.69 36.02
C GLN A 27 5.11 43.71 37.54
N THR A 28 4.73 42.62 38.21
CA THR A 28 5.66 41.85 39.08
C THR A 28 5.41 40.35 38.92
N ALA A 29 6.50 39.61 38.64
CA ALA A 29 6.75 38.17 38.76
C ALA A 29 5.59 37.14 38.77
N ALA A 30 5.71 36.11 37.93
CA ALA A 30 4.84 34.93 37.94
C ALA A 30 5.15 33.96 39.10
N ALA A 31 4.11 33.24 39.55
CA ALA A 31 4.31 31.94 40.18
C ALA A 31 4.59 30.92 39.07
N VAL A 32 5.88 30.74 38.74
CA VAL A 32 6.32 29.73 37.78
C VAL A 32 6.06 28.35 38.39
N VAL A 33 5.13 27.58 37.81
CA VAL A 33 5.15 26.12 37.94
C VAL A 33 6.51 25.69 37.40
N ARG A 34 7.33 25.09 38.26
CA ARG A 34 8.72 24.78 37.91
C ARG A 34 8.70 23.77 36.76
N ARG A 35 9.68 23.87 35.85
CA ARG A 35 10.09 22.70 35.07
C ARG A 35 10.23 21.53 36.04
N GLN A 36 9.44 20.50 35.86
CA GLN A 36 9.75 19.16 36.34
C GLN A 36 10.99 18.67 35.56
N ASP A 37 11.70 17.65 36.05
CA ASP A 37 13.00 17.28 35.49
C ASP A 37 12.83 16.75 34.06
N VAL A 38 13.14 17.60 33.07
CA VAL A 38 13.09 17.32 31.63
C VAL A 38 14.45 17.63 30.98
N PRO A 39 14.84 16.95 29.90
CA PRO A 39 16.21 17.01 29.40
C PRO A 39 16.46 18.30 28.61
N ASP A 40 17.71 18.80 28.58
CA ASP A 40 18.06 20.04 27.87
C ASP A 40 17.86 19.96 26.34
N ASP A 41 17.79 18.75 25.78
CA ASP A 41 17.45 18.46 24.38
C ASP A 41 15.97 18.11 24.16
N CYS A 42 15.09 18.38 25.13
CA CYS A 42 13.65 18.29 24.95
C CYS A 42 13.16 19.35 23.95
N THR A 43 12.46 18.91 22.91
CA THR A 43 11.96 19.77 21.81
C THR A 43 10.45 19.94 21.82
N LEU A 44 9.71 19.07 22.53
CA LEU A 44 8.29 19.24 22.77
C LEU A 44 7.88 18.81 24.18
N LEU A 45 7.12 19.67 24.83
CA LEU A 45 6.43 19.43 26.10
C LEU A 45 4.94 19.26 25.84
N ASP A 46 4.28 18.40 26.61
CA ASP A 46 2.83 18.25 26.67
C ASP A 46 2.34 18.39 28.12
N THR A 47 1.07 18.76 28.33
CA THR A 47 0.51 19.03 29.66
C THR A 47 -0.48 17.96 30.07
N ALA A 48 -0.41 17.48 31.32
CA ALA A 48 -1.47 16.64 31.88
C ALA A 48 -2.70 17.51 32.20
N ASP A 49 -3.73 17.46 31.35
CA ASP A 49 -4.99 18.20 31.50
C ASP A 49 -5.94 17.51 32.49
N SER A 50 -5.77 16.21 32.75
CA SER A 50 -6.58 15.46 33.71
C SER A 50 -5.81 14.42 34.53
N LYS A 51 -6.44 13.96 35.63
CA LYS A 51 -5.87 12.99 36.58
C LYS A 51 -5.89 11.53 36.10
N ASP A 52 -6.43 11.29 34.91
CA ASP A 52 -6.59 9.97 34.31
C ASP A 52 -5.61 9.79 33.12
N GLU A 53 -4.64 10.70 33.00
CA GLU A 53 -3.57 10.71 32.00
C GLU A 53 -2.27 10.23 32.66
N ASP A 54 -1.87 9.00 32.35
CA ASP A 54 -0.68 8.33 32.89
C ASP A 54 0.44 8.19 31.83
N CYS A 55 1.49 7.42 32.12
CA CYS A 55 2.53 7.18 31.11
C CYS A 55 2.02 6.42 29.88
N GLU A 56 1.00 5.56 30.01
CA GLU A 56 0.41 4.89 28.84
C GLU A 56 -0.36 5.89 27.98
N TYR A 57 -1.05 6.87 28.57
CA TYR A 57 -1.65 7.99 27.83
C TYR A 57 -0.60 8.72 26.99
N PHE A 58 0.48 9.24 27.61
CA PHE A 58 1.51 9.99 26.88
C PHE A 58 2.26 9.10 25.86
N SER A 59 2.58 7.85 26.21
CA SER A 59 3.20 6.88 25.31
C SER A 59 2.34 6.61 24.06
N ASN A 60 1.04 6.37 24.23
CA ASN A 60 0.12 6.12 23.11
C ASN A 60 -0.20 7.39 22.30
N LEU A 61 -0.26 8.56 22.94
CA LEU A 61 -0.55 9.83 22.27
C LEU A 61 0.61 10.28 21.37
N TRP A 62 1.85 10.13 21.84
CA TRP A 62 3.06 10.62 21.15
C TRP A 62 3.83 9.54 20.39
N GLY A 63 3.49 8.27 20.55
CA GLY A 63 4.12 7.15 19.83
C GLY A 63 5.52 6.78 20.35
N ILE A 64 5.85 7.22 21.55
CA ILE A 64 7.09 6.94 22.29
C ILE A 64 6.86 5.78 23.25
N THR A 65 7.90 5.06 23.71
CA THR A 65 7.66 4.00 24.71
C THR A 65 7.44 4.59 26.11
N VAL A 66 6.71 3.88 26.98
CA VAL A 66 6.60 4.23 28.42
C VAL A 66 7.99 4.35 29.06
N ALA A 67 8.95 3.51 28.66
CA ALA A 67 10.32 3.57 29.17
C ALA A 67 11.06 4.84 28.70
N ASP A 68 10.87 5.27 27.46
CA ASP A 68 11.40 6.54 26.95
C ASP A 68 10.77 7.73 27.69
N PHE A 69 9.43 7.75 27.82
CA PHE A 69 8.72 8.81 28.53
C PHE A 69 9.18 8.96 29.99
N ILE A 70 9.34 7.85 30.73
CA ILE A 70 9.88 7.87 32.10
C ILE A 70 11.36 8.30 32.12
N ALA A 71 12.17 7.84 31.16
CA ALA A 71 13.59 8.23 31.05
C ALA A 71 13.77 9.72 30.68
N TRP A 72 12.79 10.33 30.01
CA TRP A 72 12.77 11.76 29.69
C TRP A 72 12.10 12.59 30.80
N ASN A 73 11.36 11.97 31.72
CA ASN A 73 10.68 12.64 32.82
C ASN A 73 10.95 11.95 34.17
N PRO A 74 12.18 11.95 34.72
CA PRO A 74 12.49 11.22 35.95
C PRO A 74 11.60 11.55 37.17
N SER A 75 11.00 12.74 37.20
CA SER A 75 10.03 13.15 38.22
C SER A 75 8.67 12.43 38.18
N VAL A 76 8.35 11.74 37.08
CA VAL A 76 7.12 10.92 36.93
C VAL A 76 7.19 9.62 37.74
N GLY A 77 8.40 9.13 38.02
CA GLY A 77 8.62 7.86 38.71
C GLY A 77 8.37 6.63 37.85
N ALA A 78 8.91 5.49 38.27
CA ALA A 78 8.81 4.23 37.52
C ALA A 78 7.41 3.57 37.56
N ASP A 79 6.53 4.06 38.43
CA ASP A 79 5.13 3.64 38.59
C ASP A 79 4.13 4.69 38.06
N CYS A 80 4.62 5.74 37.39
CA CYS A 80 3.86 6.86 36.83
C CYS A 80 3.08 7.72 37.85
N SER A 81 3.27 7.47 39.16
CA SER A 81 2.53 8.16 40.23
C SER A 81 2.89 9.65 40.40
N GLY A 82 4.00 10.09 39.80
CA GLY A 82 4.47 11.49 39.83
C GLY A 82 3.81 12.42 38.80
N ILE A 83 2.89 11.93 37.96
CA ILE A 83 2.12 12.80 37.06
C ILE A 83 1.11 13.63 37.85
N THR A 84 1.10 14.93 37.59
CA THR A 84 0.28 15.93 38.27
C THR A 84 -0.45 16.80 37.26
N VAL A 85 -1.76 16.99 37.45
CA VAL A 85 -2.57 17.85 36.58
C VAL A 85 -2.01 19.28 36.54
N GLY A 86 -1.77 19.79 35.33
CA GLY A 86 -1.07 21.05 35.08
C GLY A 86 0.46 20.98 35.12
N GLY A 87 1.04 19.78 35.16
CA GLY A 87 2.47 19.53 34.94
C GLY A 87 2.80 19.39 33.44
N GLU A 88 3.97 19.88 33.06
CA GLU A 88 4.51 19.79 31.68
C GLU A 88 5.57 18.67 31.59
N TYR A 89 5.40 17.75 30.65
CA TYR A 89 6.24 16.57 30.47
C TYR A 89 6.87 16.52 29.08
N CYS A 90 8.13 16.09 29.00
CA CYS A 90 8.85 15.91 27.75
C CYS A 90 8.30 14.73 26.94
N VAL A 91 7.82 15.01 25.73
CA VAL A 91 7.22 14.03 24.81
C VAL A 91 7.94 13.95 23.46
N GLU A 92 8.91 14.82 23.22
CA GLU A 92 9.84 14.74 22.09
C GLU A 92 11.21 15.28 22.49
N ARG A 93 12.27 14.61 22.05
CA ARG A 93 13.66 15.09 22.15
C ARG A 93 14.29 15.20 20.78
N ASN A 94 15.22 16.14 20.63
CA ASN A 94 16.05 16.35 19.43
C ASN A 94 15.25 16.40 18.11
N TRP A 95 14.07 17.04 18.12
CA TRP A 95 13.20 17.24 16.94
C TRP A 95 12.73 15.93 16.27
N GLY A 96 12.61 14.85 17.06
CA GLY A 96 12.30 13.51 16.55
C GLY A 96 13.43 12.86 15.74
N ILE A 97 14.62 13.48 15.69
CA ILE A 97 15.80 12.94 15.01
C ILE A 97 16.53 11.99 15.98
N PRO A 98 16.77 10.72 15.62
CA PRO A 98 17.60 9.83 16.42
C PRO A 98 18.99 10.45 16.61
N VAL A 99 19.38 10.70 17.87
CA VAL A 99 20.70 11.25 18.19
C VAL A 99 21.77 10.28 17.70
N PRO A 100 22.72 10.70 16.83
CA PRO A 100 23.81 9.83 16.43
C PRO A 100 24.70 9.56 17.64
N THR A 101 24.76 8.32 18.11
CA THR A 101 25.61 7.92 19.25
C THR A 101 27.08 8.05 18.86
N THR A 102 27.66 9.23 19.08
CA THR A 102 29.02 9.56 18.67
C THR A 102 30.03 8.74 19.46
N THR A 103 30.86 8.00 18.72
CA THR A 103 31.99 7.21 19.24
C THR A 103 33.14 8.12 19.70
N GLY A 104 32.90 8.83 20.81
CA GLY A 104 33.91 9.65 21.49
C GLY A 104 34.97 8.77 22.16
N GLY A 105 36.08 8.54 21.48
CA GLY A 105 37.23 7.83 22.03
C GLY A 105 37.91 8.64 23.16
N GLY A 106 37.51 8.39 24.40
CA GLY A 106 38.13 8.96 25.61
C GLY A 106 38.27 7.88 26.68
N VAL A 107 39.47 7.74 27.26
CA VAL A 107 39.79 6.73 28.29
C VAL A 107 39.22 7.16 29.65
N PRO A 108 38.36 6.35 30.30
CA PRO A 108 37.96 6.57 31.69
C PRO A 108 38.81 5.71 32.64
N GLU A 109 39.26 6.33 33.74
CA GLU A 109 39.79 5.67 34.93
C GLU A 109 38.60 5.04 35.72
N PRO A 110 38.74 3.87 36.40
CA PRO A 110 37.59 3.05 36.75
C PRO A 110 36.73 3.61 37.90
N THR A 111 35.44 3.83 37.63
CA THR A 111 34.41 4.14 38.64
C THR A 111 33.54 2.91 38.92
N ASN A 112 33.69 2.32 40.10
CA ASN A 112 33.00 1.07 40.48
C ASN A 112 31.52 1.32 40.85
N THR A 113 30.64 1.35 39.85
CA THR A 113 29.18 1.32 40.05
C THR A 113 28.58 0.11 39.34
N VAL A 114 28.10 -0.86 40.11
CA VAL A 114 27.39 -2.04 39.59
C VAL A 114 26.07 -1.58 38.95
N PRO A 115 25.77 -1.93 37.68
CA PRO A 115 24.50 -1.58 37.05
C PRO A 115 23.33 -2.36 37.66
N SER A 116 22.10 -1.99 37.30
CA SER A 116 20.87 -2.60 37.82
C SER A 116 19.84 -2.80 36.71
N PRO A 117 19.08 -3.92 36.70
CA PRO A 117 19.12 -5.02 37.66
C PRO A 117 20.26 -6.01 37.39
N VAL A 118 20.86 -6.51 38.46
CA VAL A 118 21.80 -7.65 38.50
C VAL A 118 21.21 -8.75 39.39
N GLN A 119 21.72 -9.97 39.26
CA GLN A 119 21.34 -11.07 40.15
C GLN A 119 22.21 -11.09 41.42
N GLU A 120 21.66 -11.68 42.49
CA GLU A 120 22.36 -11.84 43.76
C GLU A 120 23.62 -12.71 43.59
N GLY A 121 24.71 -12.31 44.23
CA GLY A 121 25.99 -13.02 44.18
C GLY A 121 26.90 -12.67 42.98
N ILE A 122 26.49 -11.80 42.06
CA ILE A 122 27.40 -11.27 41.02
C ILE A 122 28.67 -10.67 41.65
N ILE A 123 29.84 -10.92 41.03
CA ILE A 123 31.12 -10.56 41.67
C ILE A 123 31.37 -9.05 41.74
N ASP A 124 31.90 -8.61 42.87
CA ASP A 124 32.30 -7.22 43.17
C ASP A 124 33.47 -6.73 42.31
N THR A 125 34.34 -7.65 41.89
CA THR A 125 35.54 -7.44 41.08
C THR A 125 35.25 -7.40 39.57
N CYS A 126 33.98 -7.32 39.16
CA CYS A 126 33.62 -7.22 37.75
C CYS A 126 34.00 -5.85 37.14
N THR A 127 34.70 -5.87 36.00
CA THR A 127 35.14 -4.66 35.28
C THR A 127 34.34 -4.33 34.02
N SER A 128 33.45 -5.22 33.56
CA SER A 128 32.55 -4.95 32.43
C SER A 128 31.27 -5.77 32.52
N TYR A 129 30.14 -5.15 32.19
CA TYR A 129 28.81 -5.76 32.28
C TYR A 129 28.09 -5.71 30.92
N HIS A 130 27.42 -6.80 30.56
CA HIS A 130 26.54 -6.88 29.39
C HIS A 130 25.09 -7.06 29.85
N LYS A 131 24.16 -6.25 29.32
CA LYS A 131 22.72 -6.41 29.56
C LYS A 131 22.15 -7.43 28.58
N ALA A 132 21.56 -8.51 29.07
CA ALA A 132 20.93 -9.53 28.23
C ALA A 132 19.80 -8.92 27.38
N VAL A 133 19.88 -9.07 26.06
CA VAL A 133 18.86 -8.67 25.09
C VAL A 133 18.23 -9.89 24.39
N SER A 134 17.16 -9.67 23.63
CA SER A 134 16.45 -10.77 22.96
C SER A 134 17.38 -11.51 22.01
N GLY A 135 17.51 -12.83 22.19
CA GLY A 135 18.41 -13.68 21.40
C GLY A 135 19.79 -13.91 22.02
N ASP A 136 20.18 -13.24 23.11
CA ASP A 136 21.37 -13.62 23.89
C ASP A 136 21.19 -14.98 24.60
N ASP A 137 22.30 -15.69 24.77
CA ASP A 137 22.43 -16.83 25.68
C ASP A 137 23.91 -16.94 26.14
N CYS A 138 24.19 -17.79 27.13
CA CYS A 138 25.55 -17.96 27.65
C CYS A 138 26.58 -18.38 26.60
N SER A 139 26.21 -19.20 25.61
CA SER A 139 27.12 -19.67 24.56
C SER A 139 27.48 -18.53 23.61
N LYS A 140 26.51 -17.66 23.31
CA LYS A 140 26.74 -16.43 22.55
C LYS A 140 27.58 -15.43 23.34
N LEU A 141 27.32 -15.21 24.63
CA LEU A 141 28.12 -14.30 25.46
C LEU A 141 29.57 -14.78 25.60
N THR A 142 29.79 -16.04 25.97
CA THR A 142 31.14 -16.64 26.10
C THR A 142 31.94 -16.54 24.80
N ALA A 143 31.32 -16.84 23.65
CA ALA A 143 31.95 -16.69 22.34
C ALA A 143 32.22 -15.21 21.95
N LYS A 144 31.27 -14.30 22.22
CA LYS A 144 31.34 -12.86 21.91
C LYS A 144 32.43 -12.12 22.68
N PHE A 145 32.69 -12.54 23.92
CA PHE A 145 33.60 -11.85 24.84
C PHE A 145 34.87 -12.64 25.20
N GLY A 146 35.02 -13.89 24.75
CA GLY A 146 36.29 -14.63 24.80
C GLY A 146 36.64 -15.31 26.12
N PHE A 147 35.64 -15.78 26.88
CA PHE A 147 35.83 -16.51 28.16
C PHE A 147 35.02 -17.81 28.18
N THR A 148 35.27 -18.71 29.14
CA THR A 148 34.55 -20.00 29.22
C THR A 148 33.23 -19.88 29.98
N LEU A 149 32.31 -20.83 29.78
CA LEU A 149 31.08 -20.92 30.57
C LEU A 149 31.36 -21.05 32.09
N ALA A 150 32.44 -21.74 32.46
CA ALA A 150 32.86 -21.85 33.86
C ALA A 150 33.33 -20.50 34.44
N ASP A 151 34.00 -19.66 33.65
CA ASP A 151 34.34 -18.29 34.05
C ASP A 151 33.08 -17.42 34.17
N PHE A 152 32.14 -17.56 33.23
CA PHE A 152 30.88 -16.82 33.24
C PHE A 152 30.04 -17.11 34.49
N ILE A 153 29.88 -18.39 34.84
CA ILE A 153 29.19 -18.84 36.07
C ILE A 153 29.93 -18.38 37.32
N LYS A 154 31.27 -18.47 37.33
CA LYS A 154 32.12 -17.98 38.43
C LYS A 154 31.98 -16.47 38.67
N TRP A 155 31.68 -15.68 37.63
CA TRP A 155 31.41 -14.25 37.75
C TRP A 155 29.93 -13.92 38.01
N ASN A 156 29.01 -14.85 37.69
CA ASN A 156 27.57 -14.70 37.80
C ASN A 156 26.93 -15.94 38.45
N PRO A 157 27.11 -16.18 39.77
CA PRO A 157 26.80 -17.47 40.41
C PRO A 157 25.31 -17.87 40.44
N ALA A 158 24.41 -16.95 40.10
CA ALA A 158 22.99 -17.24 39.90
C ALA A 158 22.68 -17.88 38.53
N VAL A 159 23.61 -17.83 37.58
CA VAL A 159 23.58 -18.61 36.34
C VAL A 159 24.21 -19.97 36.61
N ASP A 160 23.46 -21.05 36.38
CA ASP A 160 23.95 -22.42 36.54
C ASP A 160 24.53 -23.01 35.23
N GLU A 161 25.05 -24.24 35.30
CA GLU A 161 25.59 -24.98 34.14
C GLU A 161 24.57 -25.24 33.02
N THR A 162 23.27 -25.07 33.29
CA THR A 162 22.19 -25.18 32.29
C THR A 162 21.71 -23.82 31.77
N CYS A 163 22.27 -22.73 32.29
CA CYS A 163 21.87 -21.34 32.03
C CYS A 163 20.41 -21.00 32.37
N ALA A 164 19.75 -21.76 33.25
CA ALA A 164 18.39 -21.46 33.69
C ALA A 164 18.26 -20.12 34.45
N GLY A 165 19.38 -19.64 35.01
CA GLY A 165 19.49 -18.31 35.61
C GLY A 165 19.71 -17.14 34.63
N PHE A 166 19.83 -17.37 33.32
CA PHE A 166 20.07 -16.27 32.37
C PHE A 166 18.75 -15.57 31.98
N TRP A 167 18.53 -14.38 32.53
CA TRP A 167 17.27 -13.62 32.41
C TRP A 167 17.41 -12.41 31.50
N LEU A 168 16.46 -12.26 30.58
CA LEU A 168 16.34 -11.11 29.69
C LEU A 168 16.25 -9.79 30.48
N GLY A 169 17.01 -8.77 30.08
CA GLY A 169 17.01 -7.45 30.69
C GLY A 169 17.90 -7.29 31.93
N TYR A 170 18.51 -8.36 32.46
CA TYR A 170 19.47 -8.31 33.55
C TYR A 170 20.90 -8.06 33.05
N TYR A 171 21.73 -7.47 33.89
CA TYR A 171 23.15 -7.28 33.63
C TYR A 171 23.97 -8.47 34.17
N TYR A 172 24.92 -8.92 33.35
CA TYR A 172 25.85 -10.01 33.67
C TYR A 172 27.29 -9.53 33.53
N CYS A 173 28.15 -9.98 34.43
CA CYS A 173 29.57 -9.75 34.36
C CYS A 173 30.21 -10.48 33.17
N VAL A 174 30.98 -9.74 32.37
CA VAL A 174 31.65 -10.24 31.15
C VAL A 174 33.14 -9.90 31.10
N ALA A 175 33.70 -9.26 32.12
CA ALA A 175 35.15 -9.13 32.28
C ALA A 175 35.56 -8.96 33.76
N THR A 176 36.78 -9.40 34.07
CA THR A 176 37.46 -9.20 35.36
C THR A 176 38.90 -8.71 35.14
N PRO A 177 39.60 -8.19 36.16
CA PRO A 177 41.00 -7.81 36.06
C PRO A 177 41.87 -9.01 35.64
N GLY A 178 42.32 -9.01 34.38
CA GLY A 178 43.12 -10.09 33.79
C GLY A 178 42.36 -11.07 32.87
N SER A 179 41.07 -10.85 32.58
CA SER A 179 40.38 -11.58 31.50
C SER A 179 41.15 -11.43 30.16
N PRO A 180 41.32 -12.50 29.36
CA PRO A 180 42.18 -12.48 28.18
C PRO A 180 41.57 -11.65 27.04
N THR A 181 42.21 -10.53 26.69
CA THR A 181 41.82 -9.66 25.56
C THR A 181 42.19 -10.33 24.22
N GLY A 182 41.37 -11.30 23.80
CA GLY A 182 41.61 -12.16 22.64
C GLY A 182 41.54 -11.44 21.28
N THR A 183 42.63 -10.79 20.88
CA THR A 183 42.81 -10.30 19.50
C THR A 183 42.81 -11.46 18.51
N VAL A 184 41.77 -11.57 17.68
CA VAL A 184 41.82 -12.40 16.47
C VAL A 184 42.40 -11.56 15.33
N THR A 185 43.47 -12.04 14.71
CA THR A 185 44.28 -11.30 13.74
C THR A 185 43.51 -10.94 12.48
N ALA A 186 43.65 -9.70 12.00
CA ALA A 186 43.10 -9.27 10.72
C ALA A 186 43.70 -10.06 9.55
N GLY A 187 42.86 -10.83 8.85
CA GLY A 187 43.11 -11.25 7.48
C GLY A 187 42.90 -10.10 6.48
N PRO A 188 43.32 -10.25 5.21
CA PRO A 188 43.12 -9.22 4.20
C PRO A 188 41.62 -8.98 3.94
N GLU A 189 41.26 -7.71 3.78
CA GLU A 189 39.89 -7.21 3.61
C GLU A 189 39.17 -7.82 2.39
N PRO A 190 38.06 -8.57 2.59
CA PRO A 190 37.16 -8.89 1.51
C PRO A 190 36.15 -7.75 1.35
N THR A 191 36.33 -6.89 0.34
CA THR A 191 35.36 -5.87 -0.05
C THR A 191 34.10 -6.50 -0.67
N SER A 192 33.29 -7.17 0.16
CA SER A 192 32.01 -7.79 -0.21
C SER A 192 30.87 -6.82 0.13
N THR A 193 30.46 -6.02 -0.85
CA THR A 193 29.31 -5.14 -0.70
C THR A 193 28.02 -5.97 -0.68
N VAL A 194 27.56 -6.36 0.52
CA VAL A 194 26.28 -7.04 0.71
C VAL A 194 25.17 -6.17 0.08
N PRO A 195 24.48 -6.64 -0.97
CA PRO A 195 23.50 -5.82 -1.68
C PRO A 195 22.23 -5.64 -0.84
N SER A 196 21.47 -4.57 -1.08
CA SER A 196 20.29 -4.22 -0.28
C SER A 196 19.01 -4.19 -1.14
N PRO A 197 17.87 -4.71 -0.65
CA PRO A 197 17.66 -5.30 0.67
C PRO A 197 17.99 -6.81 0.71
N VAL A 198 18.56 -7.26 1.82
CA VAL A 198 18.66 -8.68 2.24
C VAL A 198 17.74 -8.92 3.45
N GLN A 199 17.54 -10.18 3.82
CA GLN A 199 16.87 -10.55 5.07
C GLN A 199 17.88 -10.83 6.19
N GLU A 200 17.40 -10.74 7.42
CA GLU A 200 18.19 -11.01 8.62
C GLU A 200 18.66 -12.47 8.67
N GLY A 201 19.87 -12.69 9.19
CA GLY A 201 20.49 -14.01 9.29
C GLY A 201 21.15 -14.55 8.00
N ILE A 202 21.07 -13.83 6.86
CA ILE A 202 21.85 -14.18 5.66
C ILE A 202 23.35 -14.31 6.00
N ILE A 203 24.00 -15.36 5.50
CA ILE A 203 25.35 -15.70 5.96
C ILE A 203 26.42 -14.69 5.49
N ASP A 204 27.34 -14.38 6.41
CA ASP A 204 28.51 -13.51 6.22
C ASP A 204 29.48 -14.02 5.14
N THR A 205 29.62 -15.35 5.05
CA THR A 205 30.44 -16.10 4.10
C THR A 205 29.82 -16.18 2.70
N CYS A 206 28.76 -15.42 2.41
CA CYS A 206 28.17 -15.38 1.08
C CYS A 206 29.02 -14.58 0.08
N THR A 207 29.42 -15.25 -1.01
CA THR A 207 30.21 -14.67 -2.11
C THR A 207 29.38 -14.30 -3.33
N THR A 208 28.11 -14.74 -3.43
CA THR A 208 27.30 -14.53 -4.64
C THR A 208 25.83 -14.38 -4.29
N TYR A 209 25.22 -13.29 -4.76
CA TYR A 209 23.84 -12.90 -4.44
C TYR A 209 22.97 -12.85 -5.69
N HIS A 210 21.73 -13.35 -5.59
CA HIS A 210 20.70 -13.22 -6.63
C HIS A 210 19.54 -12.37 -6.12
N LYS A 211 19.08 -11.40 -6.91
CA LYS A 211 17.89 -10.60 -6.59
C LYS A 211 16.64 -11.32 -7.09
N ALA A 212 15.77 -11.73 -6.17
CA ALA A 212 14.51 -12.39 -6.49
C ALA A 212 13.68 -11.54 -7.47
N ALA A 213 13.39 -12.11 -8.64
CA ALA A 213 12.61 -11.51 -9.71
C ALA A 213 11.23 -12.16 -9.83
N SER A 214 10.32 -11.54 -10.60
CA SER A 214 8.94 -12.01 -10.73
C SER A 214 8.89 -13.34 -11.47
N GLY A 215 8.61 -14.42 -10.73
CA GLY A 215 8.59 -15.79 -11.23
C GLY A 215 9.71 -16.69 -10.69
N ASP A 216 10.69 -16.15 -9.95
CA ASP A 216 11.63 -16.97 -9.19
C ASP A 216 10.94 -17.64 -7.99
N ASP A 217 11.45 -18.81 -7.60
CA ASP A 217 11.20 -19.49 -6.33
C ASP A 217 12.42 -20.34 -5.97
N CYS A 218 12.46 -20.88 -4.75
CA CYS A 218 13.61 -21.66 -4.26
C CYS A 218 13.91 -22.90 -5.12
N SER A 219 12.89 -23.57 -5.65
CA SER A 219 13.03 -24.75 -6.52
C SER A 219 13.64 -24.38 -7.89
N LYS A 220 13.29 -23.22 -8.44
CA LYS A 220 13.91 -22.69 -9.67
C LYS A 220 15.34 -22.22 -9.43
N LEU A 221 15.63 -21.57 -8.31
CA LEU A 221 16.99 -21.10 -7.99
C LEU A 221 17.96 -22.26 -7.76
N THR A 222 17.58 -23.22 -6.91
CA THR A 222 18.36 -24.45 -6.67
C THR A 222 18.66 -25.21 -7.97
N ALA A 223 17.65 -25.41 -8.83
CA ALA A 223 17.82 -26.06 -10.14
C ALA A 223 18.70 -25.25 -11.12
N ARG A 224 18.60 -23.92 -11.12
CA ARG A 224 19.33 -23.02 -12.04
C ARG A 224 20.81 -22.84 -11.67
N PHE A 225 21.12 -22.87 -10.38
CA PHE A 225 22.45 -22.53 -9.85
C PHE A 225 23.16 -23.71 -9.16
N GLY A 226 22.55 -24.91 -9.10
CA GLY A 226 23.27 -26.15 -8.82
C GLY A 226 23.52 -26.50 -7.34
N PHE A 227 22.73 -25.97 -6.41
CA PHE A 227 22.79 -26.27 -4.97
C PHE A 227 21.46 -26.84 -4.45
N THR A 228 21.44 -27.44 -3.26
CA THR A 228 20.21 -28.01 -2.69
C THR A 228 19.37 -26.96 -1.96
N LEU A 229 18.07 -27.25 -1.75
CA LEU A 229 17.20 -26.40 -0.93
C LEU A 229 17.71 -26.27 0.51
N ALA A 230 18.31 -27.32 1.07
CA ALA A 230 18.92 -27.28 2.40
C ALA A 230 20.14 -26.35 2.45
N ASP A 231 20.96 -26.30 1.40
CA ASP A 231 22.05 -25.32 1.29
C ASP A 231 21.51 -23.90 1.17
N PHE A 232 20.48 -23.69 0.34
CA PHE A 232 19.85 -22.39 0.15
C PHE A 232 19.27 -21.82 1.46
N ILE A 233 18.58 -22.64 2.25
CA ILE A 233 18.04 -22.30 3.57
C ILE A 233 19.18 -22.04 4.57
N LYS A 234 20.22 -22.89 4.57
CA LYS A 234 21.41 -22.70 5.41
C LYS A 234 22.14 -21.38 5.12
N TRP A 235 22.08 -20.88 3.89
CA TRP A 235 22.64 -19.58 3.50
C TRP A 235 21.67 -18.41 3.70
N ASN A 236 20.36 -18.67 3.79
CA ASN A 236 19.29 -17.69 3.92
C ASN A 236 18.25 -18.14 4.97
N PRO A 237 18.58 -18.12 6.28
CA PRO A 237 17.78 -18.77 7.33
C PRO A 237 16.38 -18.19 7.57
N ALA A 238 16.09 -17.00 7.01
CA ALA A 238 14.76 -16.40 6.99
C ALA A 238 13.82 -17.01 5.92
N VAL A 239 14.34 -17.90 5.06
CA VAL A 239 13.56 -18.74 4.12
C VAL A 239 13.44 -20.15 4.70
N ASP A 240 12.23 -20.71 4.72
CA ASP A 240 11.95 -22.04 5.29
C ASP A 240 11.95 -23.18 4.24
N GLU A 241 11.73 -24.42 4.72
CA GLU A 241 11.63 -25.63 3.89
C GLU A 241 10.46 -25.63 2.88
N ASN A 242 9.47 -24.75 3.06
CA ASN A 242 8.34 -24.53 2.17
C ASN A 242 8.58 -23.33 1.22
N CYS A 243 9.78 -22.72 1.24
CA CYS A 243 10.11 -21.47 0.56
C CYS A 243 9.31 -20.24 1.06
N ALA A 244 8.62 -20.35 2.20
CA ALA A 244 8.06 -19.18 2.88
C ALA A 244 9.21 -18.30 3.39
N GLY A 245 9.03 -16.99 3.34
CA GLY A 245 10.13 -16.04 3.54
C GLY A 245 10.82 -15.61 2.24
N PHE A 246 10.71 -16.35 1.13
CA PHE A 246 11.25 -15.87 -0.15
C PHE A 246 10.42 -14.69 -0.70
N TRP A 247 10.98 -13.49 -0.61
CA TRP A 247 10.35 -12.22 -0.99
C TRP A 247 10.90 -11.63 -2.31
N LEU A 248 9.99 -11.20 -3.18
CA LEU A 248 10.29 -10.50 -4.43
C LEU A 248 11.08 -9.20 -4.18
N GLY A 249 12.17 -9.00 -4.94
CA GLY A 249 13.01 -7.80 -4.87
C GLY A 249 14.09 -7.83 -3.80
N TYR A 250 14.15 -8.86 -2.95
CA TYR A 250 15.24 -9.07 -1.99
C TYR A 250 16.39 -9.85 -2.63
N TYR A 251 17.59 -9.67 -2.10
CA TYR A 251 18.77 -10.45 -2.46
C TYR A 251 18.91 -11.67 -1.55
N TYR A 252 19.24 -12.81 -2.16
CA TYR A 252 19.49 -14.07 -1.48
C TYR A 252 20.87 -14.59 -1.84
N CYS A 253 21.52 -15.22 -0.88
CA CYS A 253 22.76 -15.92 -1.10
C CYS A 253 22.52 -17.14 -2.00
N ILE A 254 23.32 -17.25 -3.06
CA ILE A 254 23.32 -18.37 -4.02
C ILE A 254 24.70 -19.02 -4.17
N GLY A 255 25.66 -18.69 -3.30
CA GLY A 255 26.94 -19.39 -3.26
C GLY A 255 27.92 -18.86 -2.22
N THR A 256 28.73 -19.78 -1.70
CA THR A 256 29.82 -19.58 -0.73
C THR A 256 31.16 -20.06 -1.33
N PRO A 257 32.32 -19.75 -0.72
CA PRO A 257 33.62 -20.19 -1.23
C PRO A 257 33.69 -21.71 -1.49
N GLY A 258 33.94 -22.09 -2.74
CA GLY A 258 33.97 -23.49 -3.20
C GLY A 258 32.67 -24.00 -3.82
N THR A 259 31.59 -23.23 -3.80
CA THR A 259 30.35 -23.52 -4.56
C THR A 259 30.57 -23.24 -6.05
N PRO A 260 30.18 -24.14 -6.98
CA PRO A 260 30.19 -23.83 -8.41
C PRO A 260 29.07 -22.84 -8.77
N THR A 261 29.39 -21.54 -8.86
CA THR A 261 28.41 -20.46 -9.10
C THR A 261 28.21 -20.07 -10.56
N GLU A 262 28.81 -20.78 -11.52
CA GLU A 262 28.40 -20.65 -12.92
C GLU A 262 27.04 -21.35 -13.14
N SER A 263 26.12 -20.63 -13.80
CA SER A 263 24.80 -21.14 -14.16
C SER A 263 24.90 -22.45 -14.96
N THR A 264 24.37 -23.55 -14.41
CA THR A 264 24.36 -24.87 -15.06
C THR A 264 23.55 -24.88 -16.35
N VAL A 265 22.62 -23.92 -16.49
CA VAL A 265 22.01 -23.54 -17.77
C VAL A 265 22.92 -22.54 -18.48
N PRO A 266 23.51 -22.85 -19.66
CA PRO A 266 24.42 -21.95 -20.35
C PRO A 266 23.73 -20.67 -20.82
N THR A 267 24.42 -19.53 -20.67
CA THR A 267 23.91 -18.24 -21.14
C THR A 267 23.89 -18.21 -22.68
N PRO A 268 22.74 -17.96 -23.34
CA PRO A 268 22.59 -18.11 -24.79
C PRO A 268 23.12 -16.91 -25.60
N THR A 269 24.36 -16.49 -25.35
CA THR A 269 25.01 -15.37 -26.06
C THR A 269 25.52 -15.79 -27.45
N GLY A 270 24.68 -16.45 -28.25
CA GLY A 270 25.02 -16.95 -29.59
C GLY A 270 24.64 -16.03 -30.75
N CYS A 271 23.71 -15.09 -30.54
CA CYS A 271 22.97 -14.45 -31.61
C CYS A 271 23.12 -12.92 -31.60
N ALA A 272 24.03 -12.38 -32.41
CA ALA A 272 24.36 -10.94 -32.44
C ALA A 272 23.17 -9.99 -32.78
N ASN A 273 22.05 -10.51 -33.27
CA ASN A 273 20.84 -9.77 -33.64
C ASN A 273 19.61 -10.11 -32.77
N ALA A 274 19.80 -10.73 -31.60
CA ALA A 274 18.71 -11.11 -30.70
C ALA A 274 18.43 -10.03 -29.62
N PRO A 275 17.16 -9.73 -29.30
CA PRO A 275 16.80 -8.79 -28.24
C PRO A 275 16.98 -9.42 -26.86
N ASN A 276 17.83 -8.79 -26.05
CA ASN A 276 18.11 -9.18 -24.68
C ASN A 276 16.93 -8.79 -23.76
N PRO A 277 16.45 -9.66 -22.84
CA PRO A 277 16.84 -11.07 -22.64
C PRO A 277 16.20 -12.01 -23.67
N THR A 278 16.98 -13.00 -24.14
CA THR A 278 16.56 -14.01 -25.13
C THR A 278 16.48 -15.38 -24.48
N GLN A 279 15.45 -16.16 -24.82
CA GLN A 279 15.23 -17.53 -24.30
C GLN A 279 16.40 -18.45 -24.70
N PRO A 280 16.91 -19.32 -23.80
CA PRO A 280 17.92 -20.32 -24.15
C PRO A 280 17.52 -21.24 -25.31
N GLY A 281 18.53 -21.70 -26.05
CA GLY A 281 18.39 -22.52 -27.26
C GLY A 281 17.78 -21.82 -28.48
N ALA A 282 17.28 -20.58 -28.36
CA ALA A 282 16.63 -19.89 -29.46
C ALA A 282 17.56 -19.72 -30.68
N ILE A 283 17.09 -20.03 -31.88
CA ILE A 283 17.99 -20.13 -33.05
C ILE A 283 18.38 -18.76 -33.62
N CYS A 284 19.66 -18.57 -33.92
CA CYS A 284 20.19 -17.27 -34.39
C CYS A 284 19.78 -16.87 -35.82
N ALA A 285 19.03 -17.71 -36.53
CA ALA A 285 18.44 -17.38 -37.84
C ALA A 285 17.11 -16.59 -37.74
N CYS A 286 16.67 -16.30 -36.51
CA CYS A 286 15.44 -15.58 -36.23
C CYS A 286 15.42 -14.17 -36.87
N LYS A 287 14.23 -13.75 -37.33
CA LYS A 287 13.98 -12.39 -37.85
C LYS A 287 12.84 -11.63 -37.13
N ARG A 288 12.15 -12.27 -36.19
CA ARG A 288 11.03 -11.69 -35.42
C ARG A 288 10.92 -12.40 -34.08
N TRP A 289 10.86 -11.62 -33.01
CA TRP A 289 10.86 -12.11 -31.64
C TRP A 289 9.55 -11.74 -30.93
N HIS A 290 9.13 -12.56 -29.98
CA HIS A 290 7.99 -12.29 -29.10
C HIS A 290 8.47 -12.28 -27.65
N LYS A 291 8.30 -11.15 -26.96
CA LYS A 291 8.58 -11.02 -25.53
C LYS A 291 7.41 -11.60 -24.74
N VAL A 292 7.64 -12.70 -24.03
CA VAL A 292 6.63 -13.40 -23.22
C VAL A 292 6.11 -12.46 -22.13
N ALA A 293 4.80 -12.20 -22.13
CA ALA A 293 4.11 -11.41 -21.12
C ALA A 293 3.22 -12.29 -20.22
N SER A 294 2.62 -11.69 -19.17
CA SER A 294 1.72 -12.42 -18.28
C SER A 294 0.50 -12.96 -19.06
N GLY A 295 0.16 -14.22 -18.84
CA GLY A 295 -0.86 -14.94 -19.60
C GLY A 295 -0.39 -15.56 -20.92
N ASN A 296 0.85 -15.35 -21.36
CA ASN A 296 1.40 -16.08 -22.50
C ASN A 296 1.89 -17.48 -22.11
N ASN A 297 1.43 -18.47 -22.87
CA ASN A 297 1.99 -19.81 -22.93
C ASN A 297 2.26 -20.21 -24.40
N CYS A 298 2.92 -21.34 -24.62
CA CYS A 298 3.31 -21.78 -25.96
C CYS A 298 2.12 -21.94 -26.91
N GLU A 299 0.96 -22.40 -26.43
CA GLU A 299 -0.24 -22.54 -27.26
C GLU A 299 -0.81 -21.17 -27.69
N THR A 300 -0.82 -20.18 -26.78
CA THR A 300 -1.24 -18.81 -27.13
C THR A 300 -0.31 -18.17 -28.16
N ILE A 301 1.01 -18.36 -28.03
CA ILE A 301 2.01 -17.85 -28.98
C ILE A 301 1.86 -18.59 -30.33
N GLN A 302 1.70 -19.91 -30.31
CA GLN A 302 1.50 -20.71 -31.53
C GLN A 302 0.24 -20.28 -32.31
N LYS A 303 -0.87 -20.03 -31.60
CA LYS A 303 -2.10 -19.46 -32.17
C LYS A 303 -1.91 -18.02 -32.66
N GLN A 304 -1.20 -17.17 -31.91
CA GLN A 304 -0.98 -15.76 -32.25
C GLN A 304 -0.17 -15.57 -33.55
N TYR A 305 0.77 -16.47 -33.84
CA TYR A 305 1.65 -16.39 -35.02
C TYR A 305 1.38 -17.47 -36.08
N SER A 306 0.34 -18.29 -35.93
CA SER A 306 -0.05 -19.37 -36.85
C SER A 306 1.09 -20.36 -37.15
N ILE A 307 1.68 -20.93 -36.10
CA ILE A 307 2.78 -21.91 -36.16
C ILE A 307 2.44 -23.17 -35.37
N THR A 308 3.05 -24.30 -35.72
CA THR A 308 2.84 -25.57 -35.00
C THR A 308 3.74 -25.69 -33.77
N ALA A 309 3.36 -26.53 -32.80
CA ALA A 309 4.21 -26.85 -31.66
C ALA A 309 5.60 -27.38 -32.07
N ALA A 310 5.66 -28.22 -33.11
CA ALA A 310 6.92 -28.74 -33.65
C ALA A 310 7.79 -27.65 -34.29
N GLN A 311 7.18 -26.61 -34.89
CA GLN A 311 7.92 -25.43 -35.37
C GLN A 311 8.45 -24.61 -34.19
N PHE A 312 7.60 -24.30 -33.21
CA PHE A 312 7.99 -23.52 -32.03
C PHE A 312 9.10 -24.19 -31.21
N GLN A 313 9.01 -25.50 -30.98
CA GLN A 313 10.05 -26.29 -30.30
C GLN A 313 11.34 -26.39 -31.14
N LYS A 314 11.25 -26.48 -32.47
CA LYS A 314 12.43 -26.46 -33.35
C LYS A 314 13.20 -25.14 -33.29
N TRP A 315 12.52 -24.03 -32.98
CA TRP A 315 13.14 -22.71 -32.85
C TRP A 315 13.52 -22.35 -31.41
N ASN A 316 12.89 -22.98 -30.40
CA ASN A 316 13.13 -22.76 -28.98
C ASN A 316 13.26 -24.12 -28.22
N PRO A 317 14.27 -24.95 -28.51
CA PRO A 317 14.37 -26.32 -27.97
C PRO A 317 14.35 -26.39 -26.44
N GLU A 318 15.00 -25.44 -25.75
CA GLU A 318 15.08 -25.42 -24.28
C GLU A 318 13.77 -24.97 -23.59
N VAL A 319 12.72 -24.60 -24.33
CA VAL A 319 11.35 -24.39 -23.79
C VAL A 319 10.64 -25.72 -23.50
N GLY A 320 11.20 -26.83 -23.99
CA GLY A 320 10.71 -28.18 -23.76
C GLY A 320 9.41 -28.51 -24.48
N SER A 321 9.05 -29.80 -24.50
CA SER A 321 7.81 -30.26 -25.14
C SER A 321 6.55 -29.84 -24.39
N THR A 322 6.65 -29.58 -23.08
CA THR A 322 5.56 -29.23 -22.17
C THR A 322 5.40 -27.73 -21.92
N CYS A 323 6.23 -26.88 -22.53
CA CYS A 323 6.28 -25.42 -22.28
C CYS A 323 6.73 -24.99 -20.86
N ALA A 324 7.12 -25.93 -19.99
CA ALA A 324 7.41 -25.65 -18.57
C ALA A 324 8.56 -24.65 -18.35
N THR A 325 9.42 -24.44 -19.35
CA THR A 325 10.57 -23.53 -19.31
C THR A 325 10.42 -22.30 -20.23
N LEU A 326 9.19 -21.93 -20.63
CA LEU A 326 8.95 -20.63 -21.27
C LEU A 326 9.07 -19.50 -20.23
N TRP A 327 10.07 -18.62 -20.38
CA TRP A 327 10.41 -17.65 -19.33
C TRP A 327 9.69 -16.30 -19.51
N LEU A 328 8.98 -15.85 -18.47
CA LEU A 328 8.31 -14.56 -18.44
C LEU A 328 9.32 -13.41 -18.63
N GLY A 329 9.01 -12.47 -19.52
CA GLY A 329 9.88 -11.34 -19.85
C GLY A 329 11.00 -11.62 -20.84
N TYR A 330 11.25 -12.89 -21.21
CA TYR A 330 12.24 -13.28 -22.21
C TYR A 330 11.66 -13.25 -23.63
N ASN A 331 12.53 -13.09 -24.63
CA ASN A 331 12.17 -13.13 -26.04
C ASN A 331 12.32 -14.56 -26.61
N ALA A 332 11.23 -15.10 -27.14
CA ALA A 332 11.17 -16.39 -27.86
C ALA A 332 10.93 -16.17 -29.37
N GLU A 333 11.30 -17.12 -30.22
CA GLU A 333 11.04 -17.09 -31.68
C GLU A 333 9.68 -17.73 -32.02
N PRO A 334 8.76 -17.01 -32.71
CA PRO A 334 7.46 -17.53 -33.11
C PRO A 334 7.25 -17.52 -34.65
N ARG A 335 8.33 -17.57 -35.45
CA ARG A 335 8.31 -16.95 -36.78
C ARG A 335 7.55 -17.74 -37.86
N SER A 336 6.38 -17.24 -38.26
CA SER A 336 5.81 -17.49 -39.59
C SER A 336 6.12 -16.34 -40.59
N THR A 337 6.49 -16.74 -41.80
CA THR A 337 6.24 -16.05 -43.08
C THR A 337 6.16 -17.17 -44.11
N ALA A 338 4.97 -17.48 -44.61
CA ALA A 338 4.77 -18.62 -45.51
C ALA A 338 5.35 -18.33 -46.90
N VAL A 339 5.82 -19.42 -47.56
CA VAL A 339 6.31 -19.49 -48.94
C VAL A 339 7.54 -18.60 -49.26
N GLU A 340 8.71 -19.22 -49.46
CA GLU A 340 9.23 -19.45 -50.83
C GLU A 340 10.61 -20.13 -50.88
N ALA A 341 10.65 -21.25 -51.61
CA ALA A 341 11.62 -21.54 -52.67
C ALA A 341 10.75 -22.15 -53.79
N LEU A 342 10.93 -21.90 -55.09
CA LEU A 342 12.09 -21.44 -55.88
C LEU A 342 11.67 -20.34 -56.91
N PRO A 343 12.62 -19.60 -57.52
CA PRO A 343 12.30 -18.48 -58.41
C PRO A 343 11.88 -18.90 -59.84
N ALA A 344 10.97 -18.12 -60.44
CA ALA A 344 10.61 -18.20 -61.87
C ALA A 344 10.26 -16.82 -62.46
N PHE A 345 10.38 -16.67 -63.78
CA PHE A 345 10.33 -15.40 -64.51
C PHE A 345 8.90 -14.87 -64.79
N CYS A 346 8.85 -13.55 -65.01
CA CYS A 346 7.96 -12.75 -65.88
C CYS A 346 6.73 -13.41 -66.56
N PHE A 347 5.58 -12.72 -66.54
CA PHE A 347 5.06 -11.95 -67.69
C PHE A 347 3.72 -11.26 -67.38
N GLY A 348 3.34 -10.24 -68.18
CA GLY A 348 1.93 -9.93 -68.48
C GLY A 348 1.29 -8.69 -67.84
N HIS A 349 1.04 -7.67 -68.66
CA HIS A 349 -0.10 -6.75 -68.48
C HIS A 349 -1.42 -7.52 -68.72
N VAL A 350 -2.53 -7.04 -68.13
CA VAL A 350 -3.69 -6.46 -68.85
C VAL A 350 -4.78 -6.05 -67.85
N GLU A 351 -5.53 -4.99 -68.18
CA GLU A 351 -6.65 -4.45 -67.40
C GLU A 351 -7.92 -5.31 -67.54
N THR A 352 -8.87 -5.21 -66.60
CA THR A 352 -10.27 -4.80 -66.90
C THR A 352 -11.11 -4.57 -65.65
N VAL A 353 -12.26 -3.93 -65.81
CA VAL A 353 -13.15 -3.42 -64.75
C VAL A 353 -14.54 -4.05 -64.86
N LYS A 354 -15.17 -4.46 -63.74
CA LYS A 354 -16.59 -4.13 -63.40
C LYS A 354 -17.14 -4.73 -62.08
N LEU A 355 -17.50 -3.80 -61.18
CA LEU A 355 -18.82 -3.61 -60.53
C LEU A 355 -19.69 -4.80 -60.07
N SER A 356 -20.12 -4.68 -58.80
CA SER A 356 -21.48 -4.95 -58.25
C SER A 356 -21.97 -6.39 -58.08
N GLY A 357 -22.85 -6.61 -57.09
CA GLY A 357 -23.51 -7.91 -56.84
C GLY A 357 -23.98 -8.12 -55.40
N GLU A 358 -25.16 -7.60 -55.06
CA GLU A 358 -25.77 -7.67 -53.73
C GLU A 358 -26.30 -9.07 -53.29
N ARG A 359 -26.48 -9.23 -51.97
CA ARG A 359 -27.54 -9.99 -51.24
C ARG A 359 -27.44 -11.52 -50.98
N LYS A 360 -27.48 -11.80 -49.66
CA LYS A 360 -28.43 -12.64 -48.90
C LYS A 360 -28.24 -14.17 -48.76
N SER A 361 -28.29 -14.59 -47.46
CA SER A 361 -28.99 -15.76 -46.88
C SER A 361 -28.57 -17.19 -47.28
N SER A 362 -28.61 -18.21 -46.41
CA SER A 362 -28.80 -18.27 -44.93
C SER A 362 -28.66 -19.71 -44.41
N CYS A 363 -28.50 -19.86 -43.09
CA CYS A 363 -28.86 -21.04 -42.27
C CYS A 363 -28.00 -22.32 -42.33
N LEU A 364 -27.58 -22.72 -41.13
CA LEU A 364 -27.57 -24.07 -40.52
C LEU A 364 -27.32 -25.31 -41.39
N GLY A 365 -26.33 -26.10 -40.95
CA GLY A 365 -26.23 -27.54 -41.19
C GLY A 365 -25.21 -28.16 -40.23
N ILE A 366 -25.67 -28.84 -39.16
CA ILE A 366 -24.79 -29.56 -38.22
C ILE A 366 -24.79 -31.05 -38.55
N GLY A 367 -23.59 -31.64 -38.62
CA GLY A 367 -23.37 -33.08 -38.51
C GLY A 367 -22.69 -33.74 -39.72
N VAL A 368 -22.14 -34.94 -39.59
CA VAL A 368 -21.90 -35.80 -38.41
C VAL A 368 -20.90 -36.92 -38.85
N LEU A 369 -20.03 -37.42 -37.94
CA LEU A 369 -19.09 -38.57 -38.15
C LEU A 369 -18.02 -38.35 -39.26
N SER A 370 -16.91 -39.10 -39.36
CA SER A 370 -16.19 -40.07 -38.49
C SER A 370 -14.77 -40.28 -39.02
N ASP A 371 -13.85 -40.79 -38.18
CA ASP A 371 -12.64 -41.62 -38.44
C ASP A 371 -11.76 -41.37 -39.70
N GLY A 372 -10.42 -41.40 -39.67
CA GLY A 372 -9.47 -41.84 -38.64
C GLY A 372 -8.60 -43.01 -39.14
N LEU A 373 -7.29 -42.80 -39.34
CA LEU A 373 -6.18 -43.80 -39.27
C LEU A 373 -4.81 -43.19 -39.66
N GLU A 374 -3.73 -43.87 -39.24
CA GLU A 374 -2.31 -43.50 -39.45
C GLU A 374 -1.71 -44.13 -40.73
N TYR A 375 -0.45 -43.77 -41.09
CA TYR A 375 0.63 -44.74 -41.41
C TYR A 375 2.04 -44.09 -41.44
N THR A 376 3.11 -44.88 -41.54
CA THR A 376 4.45 -44.55 -41.00
C THR A 376 5.65 -44.51 -41.97
N PHE A 377 6.64 -43.68 -41.59
CA PHE A 377 8.07 -43.57 -41.98
C PHE A 377 8.77 -44.66 -42.84
N LYS A 378 9.75 -44.22 -43.69
CA LYS A 378 11.19 -44.59 -43.54
C LYS A 378 12.24 -43.88 -44.47
N LYS A 379 13.41 -43.60 -43.87
CA LYS A 379 14.81 -43.44 -44.39
C LYS A 379 15.13 -42.36 -45.46
N ARG A 380 16.17 -41.50 -45.39
CA ARG A 380 17.63 -41.52 -45.02
C ARG A 380 18.62 -41.63 -46.23
N PRO A 381 19.87 -41.09 -46.18
CA PRO A 381 20.27 -39.97 -47.07
C PRO A 381 21.68 -40.08 -47.73
N ARG A 382 22.13 -39.02 -48.44
CA ARG A 382 23.54 -38.59 -48.73
C ARG A 382 23.54 -37.26 -49.56
N LYS A 383 24.63 -36.51 -49.84
CA LYS A 383 25.85 -36.04 -49.11
C LYS A 383 26.75 -35.22 -50.08
N GLU A 384 27.29 -34.06 -49.66
CA GLU A 384 28.35 -33.23 -50.35
C GLU A 384 28.04 -32.67 -51.77
N GLY A 385 28.67 -31.60 -52.30
CA GLY A 385 29.62 -30.61 -51.76
C GLY A 385 30.30 -29.75 -52.87
N SER A 386 30.88 -28.58 -52.52
CA SER A 386 31.74 -27.69 -53.38
C SER A 386 31.04 -26.92 -54.56
N SER A 387 31.59 -25.88 -55.23
CA SER A 387 32.50 -24.75 -54.88
C SER A 387 32.63 -23.71 -56.04
N PHE A 388 33.52 -22.70 -55.91
CA PHE A 388 34.15 -21.84 -56.96
C PHE A 388 33.47 -20.53 -57.50
N THR A 389 33.95 -19.40 -56.97
CA THR A 389 34.55 -18.19 -57.63
C THR A 389 33.88 -17.36 -58.76
N SER A 390 33.80 -16.04 -58.50
CA SER A 390 34.33 -14.90 -59.32
C SER A 390 33.75 -14.55 -60.70
N TRP A 391 33.42 -13.26 -60.94
CA TRP A 391 34.26 -12.29 -61.69
C TRP A 391 33.65 -10.86 -61.68
N ILE A 392 34.41 -9.85 -62.11
CA ILE A 392 34.06 -8.41 -62.11
C ILE A 392 33.92 -7.89 -63.56
N LEU A 393 33.04 -6.88 -63.78
CA LEU A 393 33.05 -5.76 -64.78
C LEU A 393 31.59 -5.34 -65.09
N GLY A 394 31.23 -4.09 -65.46
CA GLY A 394 31.98 -2.83 -65.51
C GLY A 394 31.38 -1.78 -66.48
N GLY A 395 31.28 -0.50 -66.09
CA GLY A 395 30.89 0.65 -66.95
C GLY A 395 29.46 1.19 -66.78
N ILE A 396 29.08 2.37 -67.32
CA ILE A 396 29.82 3.42 -68.07
C ILE A 396 29.00 4.75 -68.10
N ASP A 397 29.64 5.91 -68.32
CA ASP A 397 29.10 7.28 -68.60
C ASP A 397 28.18 8.01 -67.57
N GLY A 398 28.08 9.36 -67.54
CA GLY A 398 28.92 10.39 -68.22
C GLY A 398 28.31 11.82 -68.34
N ALA A 399 28.88 12.80 -67.61
CA ALA A 399 28.87 14.29 -67.80
C ALA A 399 27.51 15.05 -67.94
N ASN A 400 27.30 16.29 -67.42
CA ASN A 400 28.06 17.53 -67.68
C ASN A 400 27.68 18.73 -66.77
N TYR A 401 28.63 19.65 -66.58
CA TYR A 401 28.55 21.12 -66.31
C TYR A 401 27.67 21.74 -65.19
N GLY A 402 28.32 22.55 -64.32
CA GLY A 402 27.68 23.52 -63.42
C GLY A 402 28.65 24.26 -62.47
N ARG A 403 29.13 25.44 -62.88
CA ARG A 403 29.93 26.43 -62.09
C ARG A 403 29.18 26.93 -60.84
N GLU A 404 29.75 27.57 -59.80
CA GLU A 404 31.10 27.87 -59.24
C GLU A 404 30.81 28.30 -57.75
N VAL A 405 31.71 28.52 -56.76
CA VAL A 405 33.15 28.87 -56.64
C VAL A 405 33.75 28.09 -55.42
N GLY A 406 35.05 28.23 -55.11
CA GLY A 406 35.68 27.81 -53.84
C GLY A 406 36.21 29.01 -53.02
N PRO A 407 37.41 28.96 -52.36
CA PRO A 407 38.31 27.81 -52.17
C PRO A 407 39.04 27.76 -50.78
N GLN A 408 40.09 26.93 -50.68
CA GLN A 408 41.21 26.91 -49.68
C GLN A 408 40.96 26.19 -48.32
N THR A 409 41.90 25.39 -47.78
CA THR A 409 43.21 24.89 -48.30
C THR A 409 43.60 23.52 -47.70
N SER A 410 44.33 22.71 -48.48
CA SER A 410 45.12 21.54 -48.04
C SER A 410 46.60 21.95 -47.87
N PRO A 411 47.55 21.15 -47.32
CA PRO A 411 47.94 19.78 -47.75
C PRO A 411 47.95 18.75 -46.57
N GLN A 412 48.03 17.41 -46.71
CA GLN A 412 48.95 16.50 -47.45
C GLN A 412 50.42 16.56 -46.97
N ILE A 413 51.19 15.45 -46.89
CA ILE A 413 51.87 14.77 -48.03
C ILE A 413 52.53 13.43 -47.57
N LEU A 414 52.49 12.38 -48.42
CA LEU A 414 53.31 11.12 -48.48
C LEU A 414 53.38 10.18 -47.22
N ALA A 415 53.41 8.83 -47.22
CA ALA A 415 53.70 7.73 -48.18
C ALA A 415 55.22 7.41 -48.37
N THR A 416 55.74 6.17 -48.53
CA THR A 416 55.18 4.81 -48.82
C THR A 416 55.81 3.69 -47.90
N PRO A 417 56.23 2.42 -48.28
CA PRO A 417 55.95 1.23 -47.43
C PRO A 417 57.16 0.32 -47.04
N ASN A 418 56.91 -0.79 -46.33
CA ASN A 418 57.39 -2.16 -46.67
C ASN A 418 56.96 -3.24 -45.63
N SER A 419 56.88 -4.49 -46.08
CA SER A 419 56.74 -5.76 -45.31
C SER A 419 58.10 -6.50 -45.26
N PRO A 420 58.33 -7.65 -44.55
CA PRO A 420 57.38 -8.61 -43.97
C PRO A 420 57.67 -9.09 -42.52
N SER A 421 56.90 -10.07 -42.04
CA SER A 421 57.16 -10.88 -40.83
C SER A 421 57.92 -12.19 -41.17
N PRO A 422 58.57 -12.87 -40.20
CA PRO A 422 57.84 -13.88 -39.39
C PRO A 422 58.35 -14.15 -37.94
N ASP A 423 57.60 -15.04 -37.27
CA ASP A 423 58.00 -15.96 -36.18
C ASP A 423 58.07 -15.48 -34.70
N LEU A 424 58.01 -16.47 -33.79
CA LEU A 424 57.68 -16.34 -32.36
C LEU A 424 58.88 -16.14 -31.42
N SER A 425 58.69 -15.33 -30.36
CA SER A 425 59.09 -15.70 -28.99
C SER A 425 58.42 -14.79 -27.94
N ILE A 426 58.24 -15.32 -26.73
CA ILE A 426 57.57 -14.68 -25.57
C ILE A 426 58.67 -14.28 -24.57
N PRO A 427 58.69 -13.02 -24.06
CA PRO A 427 58.15 -12.79 -22.71
C PRO A 427 57.45 -11.44 -22.46
N ILE A 428 56.30 -11.55 -21.77
CA ILE A 428 55.82 -10.68 -20.67
C ILE A 428 56.14 -9.18 -20.78
N SER A 429 55.14 -8.37 -21.17
CA SER A 429 55.16 -6.92 -20.92
C SER A 429 54.28 -6.55 -19.73
N ILE A 430 54.87 -5.80 -18.81
CA ILE A 430 54.14 -4.92 -17.88
C ILE A 430 53.46 -3.82 -18.71
N PHE A 431 52.18 -3.50 -18.48
CA PHE A 431 51.60 -2.16 -18.71
C PHE A 431 50.15 -1.99 -18.19
N ASP A 432 49.95 -2.10 -16.87
CA ASP A 432 48.74 -1.54 -16.23
C ASP A 432 48.94 -0.04 -16.01
N MET A 433 48.57 0.80 -16.99
CA MET A 433 48.59 2.25 -16.81
C MET A 433 47.70 3.05 -17.77
N PHE A 434 46.41 2.73 -17.87
CA PHE A 434 45.31 3.70 -18.13
C PHE A 434 43.95 3.05 -17.83
N PRO A 435 43.15 3.56 -16.87
CA PRO A 435 41.78 3.10 -16.70
C PRO A 435 40.92 3.55 -17.90
N PRO A 436 39.90 2.77 -18.33
CA PRO A 436 38.98 3.20 -19.37
C PRO A 436 38.21 4.46 -18.94
N PRO A 437 37.82 5.34 -19.89
CA PRO A 437 37.09 6.56 -19.56
C PRO A 437 35.76 6.22 -18.90
N ALA A 438 35.50 6.80 -17.74
CA ALA A 438 34.26 6.59 -17.00
C ALA A 438 33.06 7.05 -17.84
N VAL A 439 32.14 6.13 -18.12
CA VAL A 439 30.85 6.47 -18.75
C VAL A 439 30.03 7.25 -17.73
N GLN A 440 30.07 8.58 -17.83
CA GLN A 440 29.12 9.42 -17.12
C GLN A 440 27.72 9.11 -17.64
N MET A 441 26.91 8.43 -16.82
CA MET A 441 25.47 8.46 -17.00
C MET A 441 25.02 9.91 -16.79
N GLU A 442 24.48 10.54 -17.83
CA GLU A 442 23.80 11.83 -17.68
C GLU A 442 22.64 11.66 -16.71
N GLN A 443 22.84 12.12 -15.47
CA GLN A 443 21.71 12.38 -14.58
C GLN A 443 20.88 13.48 -15.22
N ARG A 444 19.75 13.12 -15.83
CA ARG A 444 18.72 14.09 -16.20
C ARG A 444 18.38 14.89 -14.95
N ALA A 445 18.69 16.18 -14.96
CA ALA A 445 18.34 17.08 -13.87
C ALA A 445 16.81 17.07 -13.70
N SER A 446 16.34 16.57 -12.55
CA SER A 446 14.91 16.57 -12.23
C SER A 446 14.41 18.01 -12.24
N THR A 447 13.45 18.31 -13.11
CA THR A 447 12.91 19.66 -13.21
C THR A 447 11.87 19.84 -12.12
N ARG A 448 12.00 20.90 -11.33
CA ARG A 448 11.06 21.23 -10.25
C ARG A 448 9.85 21.94 -10.84
N HIS A 449 8.71 21.26 -10.91
CA HIS A 449 7.46 21.83 -11.40
C HIS A 449 6.58 22.36 -10.26
N VAL A 450 5.61 23.19 -10.63
CA VAL A 450 4.63 23.84 -9.74
C VAL A 450 3.26 23.25 -10.03
N LEU A 451 2.57 22.75 -8.99
CA LEU A 451 1.20 22.26 -9.06
C LEU A 451 0.31 23.11 -8.13
N PRO A 452 -0.59 23.96 -8.67
CA PRO A 452 -1.61 24.63 -7.89
C PRO A 452 -2.44 23.63 -7.06
N SER A 453 -2.71 23.94 -5.80
CA SER A 453 -3.20 22.96 -4.84
C SER A 453 -3.89 23.59 -3.63
N VAL A 454 -4.97 22.98 -3.18
CA VAL A 454 -5.59 23.25 -1.88
C VAL A 454 -5.49 21.99 -1.03
N MET A 455 -4.99 22.10 0.19
CA MET A 455 -5.03 21.01 1.18
C MET A 455 -6.26 21.21 2.05
N MET A 456 -7.15 20.22 2.14
CA MET A 456 -8.36 20.29 2.97
C MET A 456 -8.47 19.12 3.94
N ARG A 457 -9.04 19.38 5.11
CA ARG A 457 -9.69 18.35 5.93
C ARG A 457 -11.08 18.13 5.35
N SER A 458 -11.44 16.88 5.11
CA SER A 458 -12.71 16.49 4.54
C SER A 458 -13.24 15.28 5.31
N GLY A 459 -14.24 15.50 6.17
CA GLY A 459 -14.62 14.55 7.21
C GLY A 459 -13.46 14.20 8.15
N THR A 460 -13.25 12.90 8.41
CA THR A 460 -12.10 12.36 9.16
C THR A 460 -10.95 11.97 8.22
N SER A 461 -10.61 12.83 7.26
CA SER A 461 -9.50 12.62 6.32
C SER A 461 -8.89 13.95 5.88
N LYS A 462 -7.65 13.91 5.37
CA LYS A 462 -6.92 15.05 4.81
C LYS A 462 -6.40 14.67 3.41
N GLY A 463 -6.36 15.62 2.48
CA GLY A 463 -5.78 15.39 1.17
C GLY A 463 -5.79 16.62 0.27
N LEU A 464 -5.14 16.50 -0.88
CA LEU A 464 -5.10 17.53 -1.91
C LEU A 464 -6.42 17.61 -2.68
N PHE A 465 -6.83 18.83 -2.98
CA PHE A 465 -7.91 19.19 -3.90
C PHE A 465 -7.29 20.00 -5.04
N LEU A 466 -7.46 19.51 -6.26
CA LEU A 466 -6.79 19.97 -7.48
C LEU A 466 -7.84 20.32 -8.54
N HIS A 467 -7.66 21.40 -9.29
CA HIS A 467 -8.45 21.60 -10.50
C HIS A 467 -7.99 20.65 -11.60
N ARG A 468 -8.93 20.02 -12.31
CA ARG A 468 -8.66 19.19 -13.48
C ARG A 468 -7.79 19.89 -14.54
N ARG A 469 -7.90 21.22 -14.67
CA ARG A 469 -7.16 22.02 -15.66
C ARG A 469 -5.64 22.08 -15.38
N ASP A 470 -5.23 21.83 -14.15
CA ASP A 470 -3.84 21.94 -13.68
C ASP A 470 -3.09 20.58 -13.79
N LEU A 471 -3.72 19.57 -14.39
CA LEU A 471 -3.19 18.21 -14.61
C LEU A 471 -3.24 17.81 -16.10
N PRO A 472 -2.34 16.92 -16.57
CA PRO A 472 -2.30 16.46 -17.97
C PRO A 472 -3.62 15.93 -18.52
N GLN A 473 -3.79 15.97 -19.85
CA GLN A 473 -5.04 15.53 -20.49
C GLN A 473 -5.29 14.01 -20.33
N ALA A 474 -4.24 13.19 -20.31
CA ALA A 474 -4.38 11.76 -20.03
C ALA A 474 -4.29 11.49 -18.52
N GLU A 475 -5.30 10.80 -17.97
CA GLU A 475 -5.34 10.42 -16.53
C GLU A 475 -4.19 9.46 -16.16
N SER A 476 -3.73 8.65 -17.11
CA SER A 476 -2.57 7.77 -16.98
C SER A 476 -1.26 8.48 -16.63
N GLU A 477 -1.13 9.78 -16.92
CA GLU A 477 0.06 10.58 -16.60
C GLU A 477 0.03 11.15 -15.16
N TRP A 478 -1.13 11.17 -14.50
CA TRP A 478 -1.27 11.77 -13.17
C TRP A 478 -0.53 11.00 -12.08
N SER A 479 -0.33 9.68 -12.25
CA SER A 479 0.24 8.81 -11.21
C SER A 479 1.58 9.32 -10.70
N ASN A 480 2.52 9.69 -11.58
CA ASN A 480 3.85 10.17 -11.18
C ASN A 480 3.77 11.55 -10.50
N ILE A 481 2.88 12.43 -11.00
CA ILE A 481 2.62 13.75 -10.41
C ILE A 481 2.09 13.62 -8.99
N LEU A 482 1.10 12.76 -8.76
CA LEU A 482 0.49 12.53 -7.46
C LEU A 482 1.41 11.77 -6.49
N LEU A 483 2.23 10.83 -7.00
CA LEU A 483 3.25 10.14 -6.21
C LEU A 483 4.33 11.12 -5.72
N SER A 484 4.80 12.05 -6.57
CA SER A 484 5.74 13.08 -6.14
C SER A 484 5.07 14.10 -5.21
N ALA A 485 3.88 14.62 -5.54
CA ALA A 485 3.18 15.61 -4.72
C ALA A 485 2.93 15.11 -3.28
N MET A 486 2.56 13.83 -3.12
CA MET A 486 2.27 13.23 -1.83
C MET A 486 3.49 12.58 -1.15
N GLY A 487 4.70 12.65 -1.73
CA GLY A 487 5.93 12.06 -1.15
C GLY A 487 5.98 10.53 -1.19
N SER A 488 5.13 9.88 -1.98
CA SER A 488 5.05 8.41 -2.12
C SER A 488 5.94 7.84 -3.24
N ARG A 489 6.65 8.69 -3.99
CA ARG A 489 7.57 8.24 -5.03
C ARG A 489 8.63 7.32 -4.42
N ASP A 490 9.05 6.31 -5.18
CA ASP A 490 10.05 5.32 -4.79
C ASP A 490 9.66 4.45 -3.57
N GLY A 491 8.46 4.66 -3.00
CA GLY A 491 7.87 3.84 -1.94
C GLY A 491 8.15 4.30 -0.50
N ASP A 492 8.43 5.58 -0.24
CA ASP A 492 8.61 6.05 1.15
C ASP A 492 7.36 5.80 2.01
N GLN A 493 7.60 5.26 3.21
CA GLN A 493 6.57 5.04 4.24
C GLN A 493 6.27 6.32 5.03
N ARG A 494 7.22 7.25 5.10
CA ARG A 494 7.12 8.50 5.88
C ARG A 494 6.56 9.68 5.08
N GLN A 495 6.57 9.59 3.75
CA GLN A 495 6.14 10.64 2.81
C GLN A 495 6.91 11.97 2.97
N LEU A 496 8.21 11.93 3.27
CA LEU A 496 8.99 13.13 3.64
C LEU A 496 9.20 14.13 2.48
N ASP A 497 9.35 13.65 1.24
CA ASP A 497 9.55 14.50 0.05
C ASP A 497 8.20 14.88 -0.60
N GLY A 498 7.23 15.33 0.20
CA GLY A 498 5.92 15.76 -0.28
C GLY A 498 4.94 16.18 0.82
N VAL A 499 3.68 16.41 0.46
CA VAL A 499 2.62 16.88 1.39
C VAL A 499 1.73 15.75 1.92
N GLY A 500 2.20 14.51 1.81
CA GLY A 500 1.63 13.35 2.46
C GLY A 500 1.63 13.47 3.99
N GLY A 501 1.07 12.47 4.65
CA GLY A 501 1.03 12.43 6.11
C GLY A 501 1.12 11.01 6.66
N ALA A 502 1.87 10.15 5.97
CA ALA A 502 2.21 8.77 6.34
C ALA A 502 1.04 7.81 6.67
N THR A 503 -0.22 8.17 6.40
CA THR A 503 -1.37 7.29 6.68
C THR A 503 -2.38 7.23 5.54
N SER A 504 -3.21 6.18 5.52
CA SER A 504 -4.27 6.03 4.53
C SER A 504 -5.41 7.06 4.66
N THR A 505 -5.51 7.81 5.77
CA THR A 505 -6.49 8.91 5.94
C THR A 505 -5.91 10.28 5.54
N THR A 506 -4.59 10.41 5.41
CA THR A 506 -3.87 11.65 5.06
C THR A 506 -3.19 11.62 3.69
N SER A 507 -3.01 10.44 3.09
CA SER A 507 -2.46 10.24 1.75
C SER A 507 -3.58 10.12 0.69
N LYS A 508 -4.16 11.25 0.28
CA LYS A 508 -5.32 11.30 -0.63
C LYS A 508 -5.26 12.50 -1.57
N ALA A 509 -5.88 12.35 -2.75
CA ALA A 509 -6.19 13.46 -3.64
C ALA A 509 -7.62 13.41 -4.16
N ALA A 510 -8.13 14.58 -4.56
CA ALA A 510 -9.40 14.83 -5.20
C ALA A 510 -9.14 15.75 -6.41
N VAL A 511 -9.61 15.37 -7.59
CA VAL A 511 -9.51 16.18 -8.82
C VAL A 511 -10.91 16.62 -9.22
N ILE A 512 -11.11 17.93 -9.36
CA ILE A 512 -12.43 18.55 -9.53
C ILE A 512 -12.45 19.43 -10.79
N SER A 513 -13.57 19.41 -11.51
CA SER A 513 -13.86 20.35 -12.61
C SER A 513 -15.33 20.71 -12.64
N LYS A 514 -15.68 21.89 -13.18
CA LYS A 514 -17.06 22.17 -13.60
C LYS A 514 -17.53 21.11 -14.61
N SER A 515 -18.70 20.52 -14.39
CA SER A 515 -19.22 19.45 -15.25
C SER A 515 -19.82 19.99 -16.54
N THR A 516 -19.87 19.14 -17.57
CA THR A 516 -20.65 19.34 -18.79
C THR A 516 -21.93 18.50 -18.82
N ARG A 517 -22.19 17.68 -17.78
CA ARG A 517 -23.38 16.81 -17.69
C ARG A 517 -24.60 17.63 -17.23
N PRO A 518 -25.77 17.52 -17.90
CA PRO A 518 -26.99 18.19 -17.46
C PRO A 518 -27.37 17.79 -16.01
N GLY A 519 -27.66 18.77 -15.16
CA GLY A 519 -28.04 18.54 -13.76
C GLY A 519 -26.89 18.08 -12.85
N ILE A 520 -25.65 18.31 -13.26
CA ILE A 520 -24.42 18.16 -12.46
C ILE A 520 -23.66 19.49 -12.54
N ASP A 521 -23.14 19.96 -11.41
CA ASP A 521 -22.36 21.18 -11.30
C ASP A 521 -20.86 20.91 -11.46
N VAL A 522 -20.36 19.84 -10.82
CA VAL A 522 -18.94 19.44 -10.85
C VAL A 522 -18.73 17.94 -11.03
N ASP A 523 -17.67 17.59 -11.75
CA ASP A 523 -17.09 16.25 -11.79
C ASP A 523 -16.03 16.11 -10.70
N TYR A 524 -15.94 14.92 -10.09
CA TYR A 524 -15.00 14.59 -9.02
C TYR A 524 -14.37 13.20 -9.22
N THR A 525 -13.05 13.16 -9.39
CA THR A 525 -12.24 11.94 -9.29
C THR A 525 -11.60 11.86 -7.91
N PHE A 526 -11.87 10.79 -7.16
CA PHE A 526 -11.10 10.41 -5.98
C PHE A 526 -9.84 9.65 -6.38
N ILE A 527 -8.73 9.89 -5.68
CA ILE A 527 -7.51 9.11 -5.80
C ILE A 527 -6.95 8.76 -4.41
N GLN A 528 -6.69 7.48 -4.18
CA GLN A 528 -5.92 6.99 -3.03
C GLN A 528 -4.45 6.83 -3.44
N ILE A 529 -3.54 7.51 -2.74
CA ILE A 529 -2.10 7.34 -2.98
C ILE A 529 -1.56 6.36 -1.94
N GLY A 530 -0.77 5.37 -2.38
CA GLY A 530 -0.16 4.38 -1.51
C GLY A 530 0.91 5.00 -0.62
N VAL A 531 0.84 4.73 0.68
CA VAL A 531 1.97 4.97 1.61
C VAL A 531 2.88 3.74 1.53
N GLY A 532 4.19 3.92 1.58
CA GLY A 532 5.13 2.79 1.54
C GLY A 532 5.15 2.01 0.22
N SER A 533 4.56 2.57 -0.84
CA SER A 533 4.40 1.88 -2.12
C SER A 533 4.17 2.87 -3.26
N ASN A 534 4.89 2.66 -4.36
CA ASN A 534 4.81 3.49 -5.57
C ASN A 534 3.55 3.13 -6.39
N LYS A 535 2.37 3.22 -5.77
CA LYS A 535 1.05 2.85 -6.31
C LYS A 535 0.01 3.94 -6.10
N VAL A 536 -0.90 4.06 -7.05
CA VAL A 536 -2.03 4.99 -7.05
C VAL A 536 -3.30 4.21 -7.42
N ASP A 537 -4.37 4.42 -6.67
CA ASP A 537 -5.64 3.70 -6.82
C ASP A 537 -6.79 4.66 -7.13
N PHE A 538 -7.45 4.40 -8.26
CA PHE A 538 -8.57 5.15 -8.84
C PHE A 538 -9.90 4.36 -8.77
N SER A 539 -9.91 3.15 -8.20
CA SER A 539 -10.96 2.12 -8.41
C SER A 539 -12.27 2.33 -7.65
N GLY A 540 -12.33 3.28 -6.71
CA GLY A 540 -13.52 3.47 -5.85
C GLY A 540 -13.66 4.89 -5.33
N ASN A 541 -14.59 5.10 -4.40
CA ASN A 541 -14.87 6.42 -3.81
C ASN A 541 -14.42 6.51 -2.34
N CYS A 542 -13.87 7.66 -1.94
CA CYS A 542 -13.72 8.03 -0.53
C CYS A 542 -14.77 9.07 -0.14
N GLY A 543 -15.85 8.63 0.50
CA GLY A 543 -16.92 9.53 0.93
C GLY A 543 -16.47 10.60 1.93
N ASN A 544 -15.44 10.36 2.75
CA ASN A 544 -14.86 11.43 3.56
C ASN A 544 -14.31 12.56 2.67
N MET A 545 -13.53 12.24 1.63
CA MET A 545 -13.00 13.23 0.69
C MET A 545 -14.06 13.89 -0.19
N CYS A 546 -15.17 13.20 -0.50
CA CYS A 546 -16.22 13.85 -1.28
C CYS A 546 -16.81 15.06 -0.55
N SER A 547 -16.95 15.01 0.79
CA SER A 547 -17.53 16.08 1.62
C SER A 547 -16.79 17.44 1.64
N GLY A 548 -15.69 17.57 0.90
CA GLY A 548 -14.95 18.81 0.65
C GLY A 548 -15.10 19.33 -0.78
N VAL A 549 -15.76 18.57 -1.68
CA VAL A 549 -15.95 18.92 -3.09
C VAL A 549 -17.00 20.02 -3.24
N GLY A 550 -18.13 19.96 -2.53
CA GLY A 550 -19.09 21.07 -2.47
C GLY A 550 -18.43 22.38 -1.98
N PRO A 551 -17.73 22.36 -0.82
CA PRO A 551 -16.94 23.49 -0.33
C PRO A 551 -15.90 24.03 -1.33
N PHE A 552 -15.05 23.16 -1.89
CA PHE A 552 -14.05 23.52 -2.89
C PHE A 552 -14.68 24.14 -4.13
N ALA A 553 -15.76 23.55 -4.65
CA ALA A 553 -16.45 24.06 -5.83
C ALA A 553 -17.04 25.46 -5.63
N LEU A 554 -17.47 25.78 -4.39
CA LEU A 554 -17.99 27.08 -4.01
C LEU A 554 -16.88 28.12 -3.84
N ASP A 555 -15.84 27.80 -3.06
CA ASP A 555 -14.68 28.68 -2.82
C ASP A 555 -13.93 29.06 -4.11
N GLU A 556 -13.80 28.11 -5.03
CA GLU A 556 -13.06 28.24 -6.29
C GLU A 556 -13.94 28.77 -7.44
N GLY A 557 -15.21 29.11 -7.18
CA GLY A 557 -16.13 29.67 -8.17
C GLY A 557 -16.56 28.72 -9.30
N LEU A 558 -16.37 27.40 -9.12
CA LEU A 558 -16.93 26.39 -10.04
C LEU A 558 -18.46 26.35 -9.93
N VAL A 559 -18.97 26.63 -8.72
CA VAL A 559 -20.38 26.90 -8.39
C VAL A 559 -20.49 28.31 -7.82
N ILE A 560 -21.57 29.02 -8.15
CA ILE A 560 -21.82 30.39 -7.70
C ILE A 560 -23.20 30.42 -7.03
N PRO A 561 -23.34 30.90 -5.79
CA PRO A 561 -24.60 30.91 -5.08
C PRO A 561 -25.53 32.03 -5.57
N GLY A 562 -26.84 31.84 -5.39
CA GLY A 562 -27.84 32.86 -5.69
C GLY A 562 -27.74 34.08 -4.76
N PRO A 563 -28.26 35.26 -5.14
CA PRO A 563 -28.17 36.47 -4.33
C PRO A 563 -28.81 36.32 -2.94
N ARG A 564 -27.97 36.37 -1.89
CA ARG A 564 -28.33 36.13 -0.47
C ARG A 564 -28.73 34.68 -0.13
N GLN A 565 -28.34 33.71 -0.96
CA GLN A 565 -28.50 32.29 -0.64
C GLN A 565 -27.52 31.90 0.48
N THR A 566 -28.04 31.35 1.59
CA THR A 566 -27.24 30.95 2.78
C THR A 566 -26.94 29.45 2.82
N GLU A 567 -27.59 28.65 1.97
CA GLU A 567 -27.41 27.20 1.85
C GLU A 567 -27.60 26.80 0.38
N ILE A 568 -26.72 25.95 -0.16
CA ILE A 568 -26.77 25.49 -1.55
C ILE A 568 -26.54 23.98 -1.65
N GLU A 569 -27.26 23.32 -2.55
CA GLU A 569 -27.02 21.94 -2.95
C GLU A 569 -26.07 21.92 -4.16
N VAL A 570 -24.90 21.31 -4.00
CA VAL A 570 -23.93 21.09 -5.10
C VAL A 570 -24.12 19.68 -5.66
N SER A 571 -24.47 19.57 -6.95
CA SER A 571 -24.60 18.30 -7.64
C SER A 571 -23.26 17.82 -8.18
N ILE A 572 -22.74 16.73 -7.64
CA ILE A 572 -21.42 16.17 -7.92
C ILE A 572 -21.57 14.87 -8.70
N PHE A 573 -20.83 14.68 -9.79
CA PHE A 573 -20.68 13.38 -10.46
C PHE A 573 -19.33 12.76 -10.07
N ASN A 574 -19.35 11.68 -9.28
CA ASN A 574 -18.15 10.91 -8.99
C ASN A 574 -17.77 10.07 -10.22
N THR A 575 -16.60 10.32 -10.79
CA THR A 575 -16.12 9.68 -12.01
C THR A 575 -15.75 8.21 -11.80
N ASN A 576 -15.15 7.87 -10.64
CA ASN A 576 -14.71 6.52 -10.29
C ASN A 576 -15.86 5.50 -10.32
N THR A 577 -17.02 5.87 -9.79
CA THR A 577 -18.20 4.98 -9.60
C THR A 577 -19.35 5.30 -10.55
N SER A 578 -19.24 6.38 -11.34
CA SER A 578 -20.32 6.94 -12.17
C SER A 578 -21.62 7.23 -11.40
N ARG A 579 -21.50 7.75 -10.16
CA ARG A 579 -22.65 8.04 -9.27
C ARG A 579 -22.80 9.53 -8.99
N LYS A 580 -24.07 9.97 -8.83
CA LYS A 580 -24.39 11.32 -8.36
C LYS A 580 -24.33 11.38 -6.85
N ILE A 581 -23.64 12.40 -6.34
CA ILE A 581 -23.65 12.84 -4.95
C ILE A 581 -24.27 14.24 -4.95
N VAL A 582 -24.97 14.62 -3.89
CA VAL A 582 -25.44 15.98 -3.66
C VAL A 582 -24.94 16.43 -2.29
N GLU A 583 -24.32 17.61 -2.23
CA GLU A 583 -23.81 18.17 -0.99
C GLU A 583 -24.51 19.48 -0.65
N THR A 584 -25.34 19.43 0.40
CA THR A 584 -25.94 20.63 1.00
C THR A 584 -24.90 21.30 1.88
N VAL A 585 -24.45 22.50 1.49
CA VAL A 585 -23.39 23.29 2.17
C VAL A 585 -23.90 24.67 2.57
N GLN A 586 -23.42 25.18 3.71
CA GLN A 586 -23.70 26.55 4.14
C GLN A 586 -22.80 27.56 3.40
N VAL A 587 -23.38 28.70 3.04
CA VAL A 587 -22.74 29.79 2.29
C VAL A 587 -22.45 30.97 3.23
N GLY A 588 -21.26 31.56 3.11
CA GLY A 588 -20.84 32.75 3.83
C GLY A 588 -21.47 34.04 3.28
N SER A 589 -21.39 35.13 4.04
CA SER A 589 -21.85 36.45 3.58
C SER A 589 -21.02 37.03 2.42
N ASP A 590 -19.86 36.45 2.15
CA ASP A 590 -18.96 36.70 1.02
C ASP A 590 -19.25 35.82 -0.21
N GLY A 591 -20.17 34.85 -0.08
CA GLY A 591 -20.51 33.87 -1.13
C GLY A 591 -19.62 32.62 -1.16
N LYS A 592 -18.67 32.44 -0.23
CA LYS A 592 -17.81 31.25 -0.13
C LYS A 592 -18.42 30.16 0.76
N PHE A 593 -17.71 29.05 0.96
CA PHE A 593 -18.11 28.06 1.96
C PHE A 593 -17.98 28.63 3.38
N ARG A 594 -19.06 28.54 4.16
CA ARG A 594 -19.02 28.86 5.59
C ARG A 594 -18.45 27.68 6.36
N GLU A 595 -17.20 27.79 6.83
CA GLU A 595 -16.57 26.76 7.68
C GLU A 595 -17.18 26.68 9.08
N ASP A 596 -17.58 27.81 9.67
CA ASP A 596 -17.97 27.91 11.07
C ASP A 596 -19.39 27.42 11.36
N GLY A 597 -19.50 26.54 12.35
CA GLY A 597 -20.78 26.00 12.84
C GLY A 597 -20.63 25.16 14.11
N ASN A 598 -21.76 24.69 14.62
CA ASN A 598 -21.89 23.94 15.87
C ASN A 598 -21.99 22.41 15.69
N TYR A 599 -21.78 21.89 14.47
CA TYR A 599 -21.89 20.46 14.20
C TYR A 599 -20.58 19.73 14.53
N ARG A 600 -20.67 18.65 15.31
CA ARG A 600 -19.55 17.76 15.67
C ARG A 600 -19.65 16.45 14.91
N ILE A 601 -18.50 15.86 14.58
CA ILE A 601 -18.39 14.48 14.09
C ILE A 601 -17.35 13.72 14.92
N GLY A 602 -17.54 12.42 15.11
CA GLY A 602 -16.54 11.56 15.75
C GLY A 602 -15.21 11.59 14.99
N GLY A 603 -14.09 11.61 15.71
CA GLY A 603 -12.74 11.66 15.13
C GLY A 603 -12.28 13.04 14.64
N VAL A 604 -12.98 14.13 14.97
CA VAL A 604 -12.52 15.51 14.76
C VAL A 604 -12.80 16.33 16.03
N GLN A 605 -11.82 17.10 16.50
CA GLN A 605 -12.00 18.01 17.64
C GLN A 605 -12.69 19.31 17.25
N GLY A 606 -13.37 19.93 18.22
CA GLY A 606 -14.18 21.14 18.02
C GLY A 606 -15.51 20.89 17.31
N THR A 607 -16.01 21.92 16.63
CA THR A 607 -17.22 21.89 15.80
C THR A 607 -16.98 22.67 14.50
N ALA A 608 -17.81 22.42 13.49
CA ALA A 608 -17.79 23.15 12.23
C ALA A 608 -19.20 23.17 11.59
N SER A 609 -19.31 23.79 10.42
CA SER A 609 -20.51 23.83 9.58
C SER A 609 -20.90 22.43 9.07
N ARG A 610 -22.21 22.12 9.13
CA ARG A 610 -22.76 20.83 8.70
C ARG A 610 -22.84 20.79 7.17
N ILE A 611 -22.26 19.72 6.61
CA ILE A 611 -22.39 19.33 5.21
C ILE A 611 -23.24 18.06 5.17
N LYS A 612 -24.39 18.10 4.48
CA LYS A 612 -25.22 16.90 4.26
C LYS A 612 -24.83 16.28 2.92
N VAL A 613 -24.24 15.09 2.96
CA VAL A 613 -23.75 14.36 1.77
C VAL A 613 -24.75 13.27 1.41
N ALA A 614 -25.54 13.49 0.35
CA ALA A 614 -26.53 12.56 -0.16
C ALA A 614 -25.99 11.77 -1.36
N PHE A 615 -25.83 10.46 -1.19
CA PHE A 615 -25.47 9.53 -2.26
C PHE A 615 -26.74 9.11 -2.98
N VAL A 616 -26.92 9.52 -4.24
CA VAL A 616 -28.15 9.34 -5.03
C VAL A 616 -28.03 8.09 -5.90
N GLY A 617 -29.02 7.19 -5.81
CA GLY A 617 -29.00 5.88 -6.46
C GLY A 617 -27.72 5.09 -6.16
N PRO A 618 -27.34 4.87 -4.88
CA PRO A 618 -26.01 4.41 -4.50
C PRO A 618 -25.68 2.97 -4.96
N ALA A 619 -26.71 2.15 -5.22
CA ALA A 619 -26.61 0.73 -5.52
C ALA A 619 -25.82 0.41 -6.81
N GLY A 620 -24.89 -0.55 -6.74
CA GLY A 620 -24.13 -1.03 -7.89
C GLY A 620 -22.96 -0.13 -8.28
N SER A 621 -22.27 0.48 -7.32
CA SER A 621 -21.17 1.42 -7.56
C SER A 621 -19.98 0.84 -8.32
N MET A 622 -19.78 -0.48 -8.26
CA MET A 622 -18.74 -1.21 -9.02
C MET A 622 -19.29 -2.44 -9.77
N THR A 623 -20.40 -3.03 -9.30
CA THR A 623 -20.95 -4.30 -9.80
C THR A 623 -22.27 -4.14 -10.57
N SER A 624 -22.77 -2.91 -10.71
CA SER A 624 -24.08 -2.56 -11.30
C SER A 624 -25.33 -3.13 -10.59
N LYS A 625 -25.20 -3.85 -9.48
CA LYS A 625 -26.32 -4.38 -8.66
C LYS A 625 -26.17 -3.98 -7.19
N LEU A 626 -27.27 -3.92 -6.44
CA LEU A 626 -27.20 -3.80 -4.97
C LEU A 626 -26.62 -5.07 -4.31
N PHE A 627 -26.98 -6.24 -4.85
CA PHE A 627 -26.52 -7.55 -4.42
C PHE A 627 -25.79 -8.22 -5.62
N PRO A 628 -24.45 -8.27 -5.64
CA PRO A 628 -23.71 -8.75 -6.82
C PRO A 628 -24.00 -10.22 -7.14
N THR A 629 -24.01 -11.07 -6.10
CA THR A 629 -24.35 -12.50 -6.16
C THR A 629 -25.84 -12.74 -6.42
N SER A 630 -26.67 -11.70 -6.34
CA SER A 630 -28.14 -11.72 -6.39
C SER A 630 -28.84 -12.28 -5.13
N HIS A 631 -28.10 -12.74 -4.11
CA HIS A 631 -28.64 -13.11 -2.80
C HIS A 631 -28.58 -11.92 -1.82
N ARG A 632 -29.58 -11.80 -0.93
CA ARG A 632 -29.58 -10.79 0.15
C ARG A 632 -28.70 -11.21 1.33
N GLN A 633 -28.60 -12.51 1.58
CA GLN A 633 -27.67 -13.15 2.51
C GLN A 633 -27.31 -14.54 1.97
N GLU A 634 -26.10 -15.00 2.22
CA GLU A 634 -25.61 -16.34 1.86
C GLU A 634 -24.47 -16.80 2.77
N GLU A 635 -24.21 -18.10 2.79
CA GLU A 635 -23.06 -18.69 3.48
C GLU A 635 -21.75 -18.50 2.69
N ILE A 636 -20.67 -18.21 3.42
CA ILE A 636 -19.29 -18.22 2.91
C ILE A 636 -18.53 -19.30 3.69
N HIS A 637 -18.31 -20.45 3.03
CA HIS A 637 -17.39 -21.47 3.51
C HIS A 637 -15.95 -21.00 3.30
N VAL A 638 -15.12 -21.12 4.33
CA VAL A 638 -13.73 -20.68 4.38
C VAL A 638 -12.85 -21.87 4.69
N SER A 639 -12.04 -22.29 3.72
CA SER A 639 -11.09 -23.41 3.83
C SER A 639 -9.69 -23.08 3.29
N SER A 640 -9.49 -21.87 2.74
CA SER A 640 -8.25 -21.43 2.09
C SER A 640 -7.20 -20.82 3.03
N ILE A 641 -7.44 -20.82 4.35
CA ILE A 641 -6.57 -20.18 5.35
C ILE A 641 -5.62 -21.21 5.97
N PRO A 642 -4.29 -21.15 5.70
CA PRO A 642 -3.37 -22.15 6.26
C PRO A 642 -3.26 -22.05 7.79
N GLY A 643 -3.30 -23.19 8.47
CA GLY A 643 -3.25 -23.27 9.94
C GLY A 643 -4.56 -22.92 10.64
N MET A 644 -5.70 -23.05 9.97
CA MET A 644 -7.03 -22.82 10.54
C MET A 644 -8.01 -23.89 10.01
N GLU A 645 -8.81 -24.48 10.90
CA GLU A 645 -9.84 -25.44 10.51
C GLU A 645 -10.93 -24.76 9.65
N PRO A 646 -11.54 -25.48 8.69
CA PRO A 646 -12.60 -24.92 7.86
C PRO A 646 -13.82 -24.45 8.67
N PHE A 647 -14.36 -23.28 8.33
CA PHE A 647 -15.53 -22.70 8.98
C PHE A 647 -16.48 -22.04 7.98
N THR A 648 -17.70 -21.74 8.41
CA THR A 648 -18.72 -21.03 7.60
C THR A 648 -19.14 -19.76 8.31
N VAL A 649 -19.27 -18.65 7.58
CA VAL A 649 -19.85 -17.40 8.08
C VAL A 649 -21.08 -16.97 7.27
N ASN A 650 -22.04 -16.33 7.92
CA ASN A 650 -23.24 -15.80 7.30
C ASN A 650 -23.01 -14.35 6.86
N ALA A 651 -23.19 -14.06 5.56
CA ALA A 651 -22.82 -12.76 5.00
C ALA A 651 -23.83 -12.19 3.99
N SER A 652 -23.99 -10.86 4.03
CA SER A 652 -24.59 -10.06 2.96
C SER A 652 -23.47 -9.36 2.17
N MET A 653 -23.34 -9.69 0.89
CA MET A 653 -22.47 -8.97 -0.04
C MET A 653 -23.27 -7.86 -0.72
N VAL A 654 -22.94 -6.61 -0.41
CA VAL A 654 -23.74 -5.44 -0.78
C VAL A 654 -22.85 -4.41 -1.49
N ASP A 655 -23.32 -3.86 -2.60
CA ASP A 655 -22.66 -2.78 -3.31
C ASP A 655 -23.58 -1.55 -3.34
N ALA A 656 -23.29 -0.59 -2.44
CA ALA A 656 -23.92 0.71 -2.41
C ALA A 656 -22.89 1.79 -2.01
N ALA A 657 -22.59 2.71 -2.93
CA ALA A 657 -21.52 3.71 -2.88
C ALA A 657 -20.06 3.20 -2.75
N ASN A 658 -19.83 2.02 -2.16
CA ASN A 658 -18.70 1.12 -2.37
C ASN A 658 -19.17 -0.32 -2.05
N PRO A 659 -18.54 -1.38 -2.59
CA PRO A 659 -18.82 -2.76 -2.20
C PRO A 659 -18.30 -3.13 -0.80
N PHE A 660 -19.16 -3.76 0.00
CA PHE A 660 -18.91 -4.27 1.34
C PHE A 660 -19.41 -5.72 1.52
N VAL A 661 -18.70 -6.45 2.37
CA VAL A 661 -19.07 -7.76 2.90
C VAL A 661 -19.49 -7.56 4.35
N PHE A 662 -20.77 -7.76 4.64
CA PHE A 662 -21.35 -7.63 5.98
C PHE A 662 -21.59 -9.01 6.58
N VAL A 663 -20.87 -9.35 7.65
CA VAL A 663 -20.86 -10.69 8.26
C VAL A 663 -21.51 -10.65 9.64
N ASP A 664 -22.31 -11.66 9.99
CA ASP A 664 -22.89 -11.77 11.33
C ASP A 664 -21.84 -12.20 12.35
N ALA A 665 -21.61 -11.40 13.39
CA ALA A 665 -20.70 -11.70 14.49
C ALA A 665 -21.00 -13.05 15.17
N SER A 666 -22.26 -13.49 15.24
CA SER A 666 -22.61 -14.79 15.84
C SER A 666 -22.21 -15.99 14.97
N SER A 667 -21.81 -15.76 13.72
CA SER A 667 -21.25 -16.79 12.84
C SER A 667 -19.71 -16.78 12.78
N MET A 668 -19.06 -15.79 13.41
CA MET A 668 -17.59 -15.72 13.44
C MET A 668 -17.01 -16.80 14.35
N PRO A 669 -15.93 -17.50 13.95
CA PRO A 669 -15.32 -18.55 14.76
C PRO A 669 -14.57 -17.96 15.96
N GLN A 670 -14.39 -18.79 17.00
CA GLN A 670 -13.89 -18.38 18.32
C GLN A 670 -12.64 -17.47 18.34
N PRO A 671 -11.60 -17.66 17.49
CA PRO A 671 -10.41 -16.79 17.48
C PRO A 671 -10.72 -15.29 17.30
N TRP A 672 -11.77 -14.95 16.53
CA TRP A 672 -12.19 -13.57 16.34
C TRP A 672 -12.69 -12.91 17.64
N HIS A 673 -13.38 -13.68 18.48
CA HIS A 673 -13.96 -13.21 19.74
C HIS A 673 -12.93 -13.12 20.88
N SER A 674 -11.86 -13.94 20.85
CA SER A 674 -10.96 -14.12 22.00
C SER A 674 -9.56 -13.52 21.86
N ILE A 675 -9.05 -13.29 20.63
CA ILE A 675 -7.66 -12.83 20.41
C ILE A 675 -7.60 -11.30 20.15
N GLY A 676 -8.74 -10.69 19.81
CA GLY A 676 -8.88 -9.23 19.69
C GLY A 676 -8.78 -8.70 18.26
N HIS A 677 -9.53 -7.63 17.98
CA HIS A 677 -9.85 -7.19 16.61
C HIS A 677 -8.69 -6.57 15.80
N ASN A 678 -7.46 -6.56 16.33
CA ASN A 678 -6.25 -6.06 15.65
C ASN A 678 -5.13 -7.12 15.56
N ASP A 679 -5.33 -8.30 16.15
CA ASP A 679 -4.32 -9.36 16.17
C ASP A 679 -4.03 -9.91 14.76
N PRO A 680 -2.76 -10.25 14.40
CA PRO A 680 -2.41 -10.78 13.08
C PRO A 680 -3.21 -12.02 12.64
N ALA A 681 -3.59 -12.94 13.54
CA ALA A 681 -4.44 -14.08 13.20
C ALA A 681 -5.88 -13.64 12.90
N THR A 682 -6.42 -12.67 13.66
CA THR A 682 -7.72 -12.05 13.35
C THR A 682 -7.69 -11.31 12.01
N LEU A 683 -6.62 -10.57 11.70
CA LEU A 683 -6.49 -9.88 10.41
C LEU A 683 -6.35 -10.88 9.24
N LYS A 684 -5.61 -11.99 9.41
CA LYS A 684 -5.52 -13.10 8.44
C LYS A 684 -6.88 -13.74 8.18
N LEU A 685 -7.66 -13.97 9.24
CA LEU A 685 -9.02 -14.55 9.19
C LEU A 685 -9.97 -13.65 8.39
N ILE A 686 -10.00 -12.36 8.74
CA ILE A 686 -10.84 -11.35 8.10
C ILE A 686 -10.49 -11.17 6.61
N GLU A 687 -9.20 -11.15 6.27
CA GLU A 687 -8.74 -11.06 4.87
C GLU A 687 -9.11 -12.31 4.06
N GLY A 688 -9.09 -13.51 4.66
CA GLY A 688 -9.56 -14.74 4.00
C GLY A 688 -11.05 -14.66 3.60
N ILE A 689 -11.93 -14.29 4.53
CA ILE A 689 -13.37 -14.09 4.24
C ILE A 689 -13.54 -13.05 3.13
N ARG A 690 -12.82 -11.91 3.22
CA ARG A 690 -12.90 -10.82 2.24
C ARG A 690 -12.49 -11.26 0.84
N ARG A 691 -11.43 -12.07 0.71
CA ARG A 691 -10.93 -12.56 -0.60
C ARG A 691 -11.91 -13.49 -1.27
N ILE A 692 -12.47 -14.46 -0.55
CA ILE A 692 -13.52 -15.36 -1.08
C ILE A 692 -14.76 -14.55 -1.50
N ALA A 693 -15.18 -13.59 -0.68
CA ALA A 693 -16.30 -12.70 -0.99
C ALA A 693 -16.02 -11.81 -2.22
N ALA A 694 -14.79 -11.32 -2.41
CA ALA A 694 -14.42 -10.52 -3.59
C ALA A 694 -14.61 -11.30 -4.90
N VAL A 695 -14.24 -12.58 -4.91
CA VAL A 695 -14.47 -13.49 -6.05
C VAL A 695 -15.95 -13.72 -6.26
N LYS A 696 -16.71 -14.05 -5.20
CA LYS A 696 -18.18 -14.18 -5.26
C LYS A 696 -18.86 -12.92 -5.81
N MET A 697 -18.38 -11.73 -5.45
CA MET A 697 -18.91 -10.44 -5.93
C MET A 697 -18.51 -10.10 -7.39
N GLY A 698 -17.66 -10.90 -8.04
CA GLY A 698 -17.12 -10.62 -9.37
C GLY A 698 -16.11 -9.47 -9.41
N LEU A 699 -15.53 -9.11 -8.26
CA LEU A 699 -14.54 -8.03 -8.11
C LEU A 699 -13.10 -8.53 -8.27
N ALA A 700 -12.90 -9.85 -8.30
CA ALA A 700 -11.63 -10.53 -8.56
C ALA A 700 -11.88 -11.85 -9.30
N THR A 701 -10.89 -12.35 -10.04
CA THR A 701 -10.97 -13.65 -10.74
C THR A 701 -10.76 -14.85 -9.81
N ASP A 702 -10.06 -14.64 -8.70
CA ASP A 702 -9.55 -15.65 -7.80
C ASP A 702 -9.09 -15.01 -6.49
N GLU A 703 -8.82 -15.80 -5.44
CA GLU A 703 -8.42 -15.25 -4.14
C GLU A 703 -7.04 -14.57 -4.18
N ILE A 704 -6.12 -14.95 -5.07
CA ILE A 704 -4.79 -14.34 -5.14
C ILE A 704 -4.91 -12.92 -5.72
N SER A 705 -5.61 -12.75 -6.84
CA SER A 705 -5.91 -11.43 -7.40
C SER A 705 -6.74 -10.57 -6.44
N ALA A 706 -7.70 -11.15 -5.70
CA ALA A 706 -8.42 -10.44 -4.64
C ALA A 706 -7.48 -9.89 -3.55
N GLY A 707 -6.45 -10.65 -3.17
CA GLY A 707 -5.46 -10.24 -2.17
C GLY A 707 -4.59 -9.05 -2.61
N LEU A 708 -4.45 -8.82 -3.92
CA LEU A 708 -3.74 -7.66 -4.48
C LEU A 708 -4.58 -6.36 -4.40
N VAL A 709 -5.88 -6.46 -4.16
CA VAL A 709 -6.84 -5.35 -4.11
C VAL A 709 -7.54 -5.32 -2.73
N GLN A 710 -6.86 -4.75 -1.73
CA GLN A 710 -7.38 -4.65 -0.35
C GLN A 710 -8.29 -3.43 -0.10
N GLY A 711 -8.49 -2.58 -1.12
CA GLY A 711 -9.37 -1.41 -1.04
C GLY A 711 -10.85 -1.76 -1.19
N THR A 712 -11.18 -2.79 -1.98
CA THR A 712 -12.52 -3.20 -2.38
C THR A 712 -12.57 -4.72 -2.64
N PRO A 713 -13.67 -5.43 -2.32
CA PRO A 713 -14.69 -5.01 -1.37
C PRO A 713 -14.07 -4.81 0.03
N LYS A 714 -14.71 -4.00 0.86
CA LYS A 714 -14.37 -3.90 2.29
C LYS A 714 -15.14 -4.94 3.09
N ILE A 715 -14.73 -5.20 4.33
CA ILE A 715 -15.40 -6.17 5.21
C ILE A 715 -15.73 -5.52 6.55
N ALA A 716 -16.89 -5.88 7.08
CA ALA A 716 -17.41 -5.37 8.33
C ALA A 716 -18.20 -6.47 9.05
N ILE A 717 -17.83 -6.71 10.31
CA ILE A 717 -18.52 -7.65 11.17
C ILE A 717 -19.58 -6.87 11.95
N LEU A 718 -20.82 -7.36 11.91
CA LEU A 718 -22.00 -6.72 12.48
C LEU A 718 -22.46 -7.49 13.70
N SER A 719 -22.82 -6.79 14.77
CA SER A 719 -23.47 -7.36 15.94
C SER A 719 -24.71 -6.54 16.32
N PRO A 720 -25.64 -7.12 17.10
CA PRO A 720 -26.65 -6.34 17.77
C PRO A 720 -26.06 -5.15 18.55
N PRO A 721 -26.81 -4.05 18.69
CA PRO A 721 -26.46 -2.96 19.60
C PRO A 721 -26.44 -3.46 21.05
N GLN A 722 -25.58 -2.87 21.90
CA GLN A 722 -25.45 -3.24 23.31
C GLN A 722 -26.14 -2.19 24.20
N PHE A 723 -27.16 -2.60 24.95
CA PHE A 723 -28.00 -1.67 25.73
C PHE A 723 -27.80 -1.79 27.24
N GLN A 724 -27.13 -0.81 27.83
CA GLN A 724 -27.29 -0.48 29.26
C GLN A 724 -28.66 0.21 29.45
N ARG A 725 -29.45 -0.18 30.47
CA ARG A 725 -30.84 0.28 30.64
C ARG A 725 -30.98 1.81 30.70
N GLU A 726 -30.02 2.50 31.32
CA GLU A 726 -29.98 3.96 31.50
C GLU A 726 -29.92 4.75 30.17
N ASN A 727 -29.39 4.15 29.09
CA ASN A 727 -29.33 4.79 27.77
C ASN A 727 -30.68 4.75 27.03
N VAL A 728 -31.58 3.82 27.39
CA VAL A 728 -32.88 3.63 26.72
C VAL A 728 -33.85 4.76 27.08
N GLU A 729 -33.87 5.21 28.33
CA GLU A 729 -34.74 6.32 28.81
C GLU A 729 -34.46 7.66 28.10
N HIS A 730 -33.28 7.80 27.50
CA HIS A 730 -32.84 9.00 26.77
C HIS A 730 -33.10 8.93 25.26
N GLY A 731 -33.77 7.89 24.76
CA GLY A 731 -34.20 7.78 23.36
C GLY A 731 -33.05 7.59 22.34
N LYS A 732 -31.86 7.20 22.79
CA LYS A 732 -30.70 6.91 21.93
C LYS A 732 -30.47 5.41 21.77
N VAL A 733 -31.43 4.78 21.10
CA VAL A 733 -31.33 3.37 20.69
C VAL A 733 -30.52 3.31 19.40
N GLN A 734 -29.32 2.73 19.42
CA GLN A 734 -28.57 2.45 18.20
C GLN A 734 -29.18 1.24 17.48
N ASP A 735 -29.20 1.22 16.15
CA ASP A 735 -29.78 0.12 15.37
C ASP A 735 -28.83 -1.08 15.25
N ILE A 736 -27.52 -0.81 15.14
CA ILE A 736 -26.51 -1.83 14.85
C ILE A 736 -25.12 -1.40 15.30
N TYR A 737 -24.30 -2.36 15.75
CA TYR A 737 -22.88 -2.13 16.02
C TYR A 737 -21.99 -2.75 14.93
N VAL A 738 -20.92 -2.05 14.54
CA VAL A 738 -20.01 -2.48 13.46
C VAL A 738 -18.53 -2.43 13.85
N THR A 739 -17.83 -3.55 13.59
CA THR A 739 -16.36 -3.60 13.53
C THR A 739 -15.93 -3.72 12.07
N SER A 740 -15.42 -2.64 11.48
CA SER A 740 -15.01 -2.60 10.07
C SER A 740 -13.50 -2.70 9.88
N TYR A 741 -13.08 -3.24 8.73
CA TYR A 741 -11.69 -3.41 8.31
C TYR A 741 -11.48 -2.81 6.91
N SER A 742 -10.28 -2.33 6.63
CA SER A 742 -9.88 -1.74 5.34
C SER A 742 -8.35 -1.78 5.21
N MET A 743 -7.81 -2.08 4.03
CA MET A 743 -6.35 -2.16 3.81
C MET A 743 -5.64 -3.13 4.80
N GLY A 744 -6.23 -4.31 5.02
CA GLY A 744 -5.66 -5.34 5.91
C GLY A 744 -5.65 -5.03 7.40
N LYS A 745 -6.24 -3.91 7.87
CA LYS A 745 -6.28 -3.50 9.29
C LYS A 745 -7.72 -3.18 9.74
N LYS A 746 -7.97 -3.25 11.06
CA LYS A 746 -9.19 -2.68 11.66
C LYS A 746 -9.23 -1.18 11.36
N HIS A 747 -10.40 -0.68 10.97
CA HIS A 747 -10.61 0.75 10.82
C HIS A 747 -10.97 1.35 12.19
N PRO A 748 -10.40 2.50 12.60
CA PRO A 748 -10.59 3.02 13.96
C PRO A 748 -12.04 3.44 14.25
N SER A 749 -12.65 4.18 13.32
CA SER A 749 -14.07 4.58 13.32
C SER A 749 -14.82 3.77 12.23
N PHE A 750 -15.77 4.34 11.49
CA PHE A 750 -16.41 3.71 10.33
C PHE A 750 -16.33 4.62 9.08
N GLN A 751 -16.20 4.04 7.89
CA GLN A 751 -16.02 4.81 6.65
C GLN A 751 -17.36 5.37 6.16
N LEU A 752 -17.39 6.57 5.58
CA LEU A 752 -18.65 7.18 5.12
C LEU A 752 -19.41 6.29 4.12
N THR A 753 -18.71 5.72 3.14
CA THR A 753 -19.30 4.79 2.17
C THR A 753 -19.69 3.44 2.79
N GLY A 754 -19.07 3.06 3.92
CA GLY A 754 -19.50 1.93 4.73
C GLY A 754 -20.83 2.20 5.44
N ALA A 755 -21.00 3.39 6.02
CA ALA A 755 -22.27 3.80 6.62
C ALA A 755 -23.40 3.91 5.58
N VAL A 756 -23.10 4.41 4.37
CA VAL A 756 -24.04 4.40 3.24
C VAL A 756 -24.43 2.97 2.86
N CYS A 757 -23.46 2.08 2.69
CA CYS A 757 -23.71 0.69 2.29
C CYS A 757 -24.46 -0.11 3.36
N LEU A 758 -24.09 0.08 4.64
CA LEU A 758 -24.74 -0.58 5.77
C LEU A 758 -26.17 -0.09 5.97
N SER A 759 -26.43 1.22 5.87
CA SER A 759 -27.78 1.76 6.01
C SER A 759 -28.68 1.31 4.87
N ALA A 760 -28.16 1.22 3.64
CA ALA A 760 -28.85 0.63 2.52
C ALA A 760 -29.17 -0.87 2.74
N ALA A 761 -28.28 -1.63 3.39
CA ALA A 761 -28.53 -3.02 3.75
C ALA A 761 -29.59 -3.16 4.86
N VAL A 762 -29.50 -2.40 5.95
CA VAL A 762 -30.50 -2.34 7.04
C VAL A 762 -31.90 -2.05 6.51
N SER A 763 -32.00 -1.15 5.53
CA SER A 763 -33.25 -0.77 4.85
C SER A 763 -33.80 -1.80 3.85
N VAL A 764 -33.13 -2.92 3.59
CA VAL A 764 -33.63 -4.00 2.72
C VAL A 764 -33.84 -5.29 3.53
N PRO A 765 -35.09 -5.74 3.74
CA PRO A 765 -35.39 -6.93 4.54
C PRO A 765 -34.70 -8.21 4.07
N GLY A 766 -34.31 -9.09 5.00
CA GLY A 766 -33.66 -10.36 4.70
C GLY A 766 -32.18 -10.22 4.30
N THR A 767 -31.54 -9.10 4.65
CA THR A 767 -30.08 -9.00 4.74
C THR A 767 -29.64 -9.21 6.18
N ILE A 768 -28.40 -9.68 6.39
CA ILE A 768 -27.80 -9.82 7.73
C ILE A 768 -27.93 -8.53 8.55
N ALA A 769 -27.75 -7.36 7.92
CA ALA A 769 -27.89 -6.08 8.61
C ALA A 769 -29.33 -5.79 9.06
N SER A 770 -30.33 -6.04 8.19
CA SER A 770 -31.75 -5.85 8.53
C SER A 770 -32.21 -6.84 9.61
N ASP A 771 -31.71 -8.08 9.54
CA ASP A 771 -32.04 -9.17 10.45
C ASP A 771 -31.29 -9.05 11.80
N ILE A 772 -30.19 -8.29 11.87
CA ILE A 772 -29.52 -7.88 13.13
C ILE A 772 -30.26 -6.72 13.79
N CYS A 773 -30.73 -5.71 13.04
CA CYS A 773 -31.42 -4.55 13.64
C CYS A 773 -32.73 -4.93 14.35
N GLN A 774 -33.35 -6.05 13.94
CA GLN A 774 -34.54 -6.63 14.59
C GLN A 774 -34.20 -7.37 15.90
N ARG A 775 -32.94 -7.74 16.13
CA ARG A 775 -32.45 -8.45 17.32
C ARG A 775 -32.07 -7.48 18.46
N ARG A 776 -33.01 -6.64 18.91
CA ARG A 776 -32.81 -5.75 20.08
C ARG A 776 -32.87 -6.58 21.38
N PHE A 777 -31.79 -6.61 22.16
CA PHE A 777 -31.69 -7.34 23.45
C PHE A 777 -31.24 -6.40 24.58
N TYR A 778 -31.89 -6.44 25.75
CA TYR A 778 -31.35 -5.80 26.95
C TYR A 778 -30.08 -6.52 27.44
N ASN A 779 -29.14 -5.77 28.04
CA ASN A 779 -28.04 -6.37 28.79
C ASN A 779 -28.55 -7.06 30.07
N SER A 780 -28.76 -8.37 30.00
CA SER A 780 -29.07 -9.23 31.16
C SER A 780 -27.81 -9.52 31.99
N PRO A 781 -27.89 -9.55 33.35
CA PRO A 781 -26.80 -9.98 34.21
C PRO A 781 -26.25 -11.39 33.88
N PRO A 782 -24.97 -11.68 34.16
CA PRO A 782 -24.37 -13.00 33.92
C PRO A 782 -25.20 -14.14 34.52
N GLY A 783 -25.59 -15.10 33.69
CA GLY A 783 -26.44 -16.24 34.08
C GLY A 783 -27.95 -16.03 33.94
N THR A 784 -28.41 -14.86 33.48
CA THR A 784 -29.83 -14.64 33.11
C THR A 784 -30.02 -14.54 31.60
N PRO A 785 -31.11 -15.10 31.02
CA PRO A 785 -31.37 -15.03 29.58
C PRO A 785 -31.52 -13.57 29.07
N PRO A 786 -31.13 -13.27 27.81
CA PRO A 786 -31.38 -11.97 27.20
C PRO A 786 -32.88 -11.68 27.09
N GLU A 787 -33.33 -10.57 27.67
CA GLU A 787 -34.71 -10.07 27.52
C GLU A 787 -34.82 -9.30 26.19
N MET A 788 -35.73 -9.68 25.30
CA MET A 788 -35.88 -9.05 23.98
C MET A 788 -36.70 -7.76 24.06
N LEU A 789 -36.19 -6.71 23.43
CA LEU A 789 -36.87 -5.43 23.22
C LEU A 789 -37.86 -5.56 22.05
N MET A 790 -39.06 -6.07 22.34
CA MET A 790 -40.17 -6.11 21.38
C MET A 790 -40.86 -4.74 21.27
N GLU A 791 -40.29 -3.84 20.47
CA GLU A 791 -40.99 -2.64 19.99
C GLU A 791 -41.62 -2.91 18.61
N GLU A 792 -42.93 -2.67 18.44
CA GLU A 792 -43.65 -2.85 17.17
C GLU A 792 -43.36 -1.75 16.11
N GLN A 793 -42.15 -1.18 16.11
CA GLN A 793 -41.80 -0.01 15.29
C GLN A 793 -40.62 -0.33 14.35
N ASP A 794 -40.50 0.47 13.29
CA ASP A 794 -39.43 0.45 12.27
C ASP A 794 -39.45 -0.58 11.13
N LEU A 795 -40.50 -1.41 10.99
CA LEU A 795 -40.81 -2.18 9.77
C LEU A 795 -42.28 -2.05 9.31
N LYS A 796 -42.85 -0.83 9.38
CA LYS A 796 -44.09 -0.51 8.66
C LYS A 796 -43.81 -0.38 7.17
N VAL A 797 -44.22 -1.40 6.41
CA VAL A 797 -44.23 -1.38 4.93
C VAL A 797 -44.86 -0.06 4.46
N GLY A 798 -44.13 0.69 3.62
CA GLY A 798 -44.50 2.04 3.18
C GLY A 798 -43.77 3.22 3.84
N THR A 799 -42.90 3.04 4.85
CA THR A 799 -42.03 4.13 5.33
C THR A 799 -41.00 4.55 4.26
N LYS A 800 -41.18 5.73 3.66
CA LYS A 800 -40.34 6.25 2.57
C LYS A 800 -38.98 6.79 3.03
N GLU A 801 -38.85 7.12 4.31
CA GLU A 801 -37.61 7.65 4.89
C GLU A 801 -37.38 6.96 6.25
N LYS A 802 -36.13 6.56 6.53
CA LYS A 802 -35.70 5.95 7.79
C LYS A 802 -34.33 6.52 8.18
N GLN A 803 -34.15 6.91 9.45
CA GLN A 803 -32.82 7.15 9.99
C GLN A 803 -32.24 5.82 10.51
N VAL A 804 -30.94 5.61 10.32
CA VAL A 804 -30.20 4.47 10.86
C VAL A 804 -29.05 5.00 11.72
N ILE A 805 -28.97 4.55 12.97
CA ILE A 805 -27.93 4.93 13.93
C ILE A 805 -26.94 3.78 14.08
N ILE A 806 -25.73 3.95 13.53
CA ILE A 806 -24.68 2.93 13.50
C ILE A 806 -23.64 3.24 14.57
N ALA A 807 -23.41 2.31 15.49
CA ALA A 807 -22.38 2.41 16.52
C ALA A 807 -21.05 1.76 16.06
N HIS A 808 -19.92 2.37 16.41
CA HIS A 808 -18.58 1.81 16.19
C HIS A 808 -17.66 2.15 17.37
N GLY A 809 -16.44 1.59 17.39
CA GLY A 809 -15.44 1.78 18.46
C GLY A 809 -14.83 3.19 18.61
N SER A 810 -15.56 4.24 18.26
CA SER A 810 -15.21 5.66 18.49
C SER A 810 -16.45 6.57 18.50
N GLY A 811 -17.64 6.02 18.83
CA GLY A 811 -18.92 6.73 18.81
C GLY A 811 -19.86 6.28 17.69
N GLU A 812 -20.71 7.20 17.23
CA GLU A 812 -21.88 6.91 16.40
C GLU A 812 -21.85 7.63 15.06
N ILE A 813 -22.55 7.08 14.07
CA ILE A 813 -22.80 7.71 12.78
C ILE A 813 -24.24 7.48 12.32
N SER A 814 -24.99 8.58 12.20
CA SER A 814 -26.38 8.59 11.73
C SER A 814 -26.47 8.77 10.21
N ALA A 815 -27.35 8.02 9.56
CA ALA A 815 -27.63 8.11 8.12
C ALA A 815 -29.14 8.22 7.86
N ASP A 816 -29.55 9.18 7.02
CA ASP A 816 -30.94 9.33 6.56
C ASP A 816 -31.10 8.55 5.24
N VAL A 817 -31.80 7.42 5.26
CA VAL A 817 -32.09 6.59 4.07
C VAL A 817 -33.44 6.96 3.48
N LYS A 818 -33.48 7.22 2.17
CA LYS A 818 -34.72 7.39 1.40
C LYS A 818 -34.99 6.18 0.52
N MET A 819 -36.22 5.71 0.54
CA MET A 819 -36.69 4.48 -0.10
C MET A 819 -37.94 4.72 -0.93
N ARG A 820 -38.04 3.96 -2.02
CA ARG A 820 -39.26 3.79 -2.82
C ARG A 820 -39.54 2.30 -2.96
N GLU A 821 -40.79 1.92 -2.73
CA GLU A 821 -41.30 0.60 -3.02
C GLU A 821 -41.76 0.56 -4.49
N GLU A 822 -41.39 -0.48 -5.22
CA GLU A 822 -41.84 -0.72 -6.59
C GLU A 822 -43.08 -1.63 -6.59
N SER A 823 -43.81 -1.71 -7.71
CA SER A 823 -45.12 -2.39 -7.78
C SER A 823 -45.09 -3.92 -7.60
N ASP A 824 -43.90 -4.50 -7.47
CA ASP A 824 -43.60 -5.90 -7.15
C ASP A 824 -43.23 -6.12 -5.66
N GLY A 825 -43.31 -5.07 -4.82
CA GLY A 825 -42.90 -5.10 -3.40
C GLY A 825 -41.39 -4.95 -3.20
N LYS A 826 -40.63 -4.61 -4.25
CA LYS A 826 -39.18 -4.42 -4.17
C LYS A 826 -38.84 -3.05 -3.58
N VAL A 827 -38.07 -3.04 -2.48
CA VAL A 827 -37.50 -1.81 -1.91
C VAL A 827 -36.31 -1.36 -2.76
N VAL A 828 -36.34 -0.11 -3.20
CA VAL A 828 -35.22 0.59 -3.86
C VAL A 828 -34.77 1.76 -2.99
N VAL A 829 -33.48 1.79 -2.65
CA VAL A 829 -32.85 2.91 -1.96
C VAL A 829 -32.61 4.04 -2.97
N GLU A 830 -33.39 5.11 -2.87
CA GLU A 830 -33.28 6.30 -3.74
C GLU A 830 -32.07 7.15 -3.39
N SER A 831 -31.80 7.32 -2.08
CA SER A 831 -30.58 7.93 -1.59
C SER A 831 -30.24 7.52 -0.16
N VAL A 832 -28.99 7.71 0.22
CA VAL A 832 -28.57 7.71 1.64
C VAL A 832 -27.81 9.00 1.92
N SER A 833 -28.24 9.75 2.92
CA SER A 833 -27.61 10.99 3.35
C SER A 833 -26.83 10.79 4.65
N VAL A 834 -25.58 11.23 4.70
CA VAL A 834 -24.76 11.19 5.91
C VAL A 834 -24.11 12.55 6.12
N SER A 835 -23.97 12.97 7.38
CA SER A 835 -23.47 14.31 7.70
C SER A 835 -21.96 14.33 7.99
N ARG A 836 -21.30 15.38 7.50
CA ARG A 836 -19.86 15.63 7.65
C ARG A 836 -19.59 17.12 7.84
N THR A 837 -18.30 17.46 7.97
CA THR A 837 -17.78 18.83 7.99
C THR A 837 -16.45 18.82 7.21
N ALA A 838 -16.11 19.93 6.57
CA ALA A 838 -14.83 20.13 5.89
C ALA A 838 -14.11 21.37 6.44
N ARG A 839 -12.84 21.56 6.04
CA ARG A 839 -12.06 22.77 6.30
C ARG A 839 -10.92 22.92 5.30
N ARG A 840 -10.73 24.10 4.70
CA ARG A 840 -9.53 24.51 3.97
C ARG A 840 -8.38 24.69 4.96
N LEU A 841 -7.25 24.00 4.76
CA LEU A 841 -6.10 24.03 5.67
C LEU A 841 -4.93 24.85 5.12
N PHE A 842 -4.74 24.79 3.81
CA PHE A 842 -3.71 25.53 3.08
C PHE A 842 -4.15 25.67 1.62
N GLU A 843 -3.80 26.79 0.99
CA GLU A 843 -3.95 27.02 -0.45
C GLU A 843 -2.64 27.59 -1.00
N GLY A 844 -2.26 27.17 -2.21
CA GLY A 844 -1.01 27.59 -2.82
C GLY A 844 -0.52 26.60 -3.86
N ASN A 845 0.76 26.23 -3.76
CA ASN A 845 1.46 25.42 -4.75
C ASN A 845 2.24 24.28 -4.07
N VAL A 846 1.96 23.04 -4.46
CA VAL A 846 2.87 21.91 -4.21
C VAL A 846 3.97 21.94 -5.27
N LEU A 847 5.21 21.64 -4.88
CA LEU A 847 6.31 21.49 -5.82
C LEU A 847 6.58 20.00 -6.04
N ILE A 848 6.83 19.60 -7.29
CA ILE A 848 7.00 18.20 -7.68
C ILE A 848 8.27 18.01 -8.51
N ASN A 849 8.87 16.83 -8.42
CA ASN A 849 10.09 16.43 -9.12
C ASN A 849 9.78 15.20 -9.99
N ILE A 850 9.65 15.42 -11.31
CA ILE A 850 9.27 14.44 -12.34
C ILE A 850 10.32 14.31 -13.45
#